data_AF-A0A2T4X1K7-F1
#
_entry.id   AF-A0A2T4X1K7-F1
#
_cell.length_a   1.000
_cell.length_b   1.000
_cell.length_c   1.000
_cell.angle_alpha   90.00
_cell.angle_beta   90.00
_cell.angle_gamma   90.00
#
_symmetry.space_group_name_H-M   'P 1'
#
loop_
_entity.id
_entity.type
_entity.pdbx_description
1 polymer ?
#
loop_
_entity_poly.entity_id
_entity_poly.type
_entity_poly.pdbx_seq_one_letter_code
_entity_poly.pdbx_strand_id
1 'polypeptide(L)'
;MKFKVFIATFIIAGMIWSCKTETADNQGFKEELIEVSNDDFPYLVEQFADLKILRYQIPGWEDLTLKEQKLVYYLTQAGLSGRDIMWNMNYRHNLKIRNALENVYANYQGDKNSEAWKSFEIYLKRVWFSNGIHHHYSNAKLTPDFSPDYLKSLLTETNTVLEGEAFDVIFNDKDAKKVDKSKDADNVLASAVNFYGPDVTTADVEAFYLNIKNTDPDLPNDEGEAFKADKESANPDKPLSYGLNSMLVKENGVLKERVYKSGGLYGEAIDEIIKWLELAKGVAENKAQGDALGLLIEYYKTGSLQTWDDYNVAWTSATEGNIDYINSFIEVYNDPVGYRGSYETIVQIKDFDMSAKMAVLSENAQWFEDNSPLMEAHKKAKVVGVSYKTVNVAGEAGDASPSTPIGVNLPNANWIRAAVGSKSVSLGNIINAYNNAGSSGRLKEFVHDEEEHELEKKYGQLGDKLHTALHEVVGHASGQLNPGVGETKETLKKYASTLEEGRADLVGLYYLYNPKLQELGLVDDWKALGTAAFDGYIRNGLMTQLIRLELGDDVEEAHMVNRQWVSAWAYEKGKADNVIEKVTRDGKTYFNINDYEKLHELFGQLLRETQRIKSEGDYAAVEALVEGYGVKVDQELHAEVLERNKQFKSAPYSGFVNPVLVPETNDDGEITGIKVMQAKSFDNQMLSYSMKYGFLPEEN
;
A
#
# COMPACT_ATOMS: atom_id res chain seq x y z
N MET A 1 15.29 70.43 52.27
CA MET A 1 16.35 69.39 52.35
C MET A 1 15.86 68.22 51.51
N LYS A 2 16.62 67.86 50.45
CA LYS A 2 16.77 66.56 49.76
C LYS A 2 15.53 65.64 49.57
N PHE A 3 15.21 64.96 48.46
CA PHE A 3 15.74 64.63 47.12
C PHE A 3 14.54 63.88 46.45
N LYS A 4 14.11 64.16 45.20
CA LYS A 4 14.39 63.38 43.95
C LYS A 4 14.01 61.87 44.06
N VAL A 5 13.26 61.21 43.15
CA VAL A 5 13.42 61.10 41.67
C VAL A 5 12.13 60.53 41.04
N PHE A 6 11.75 61.10 39.89
CA PHE A 6 10.85 60.57 38.85
C PHE A 6 11.45 59.38 38.11
N ILE A 7 10.68 58.35 37.74
CA ILE A 7 10.68 57.78 36.37
C ILE A 7 9.26 57.28 36.05
N ALA A 8 8.64 57.94 35.07
CA ALA A 8 7.49 57.43 34.34
C ALA A 8 8.01 56.59 33.17
N THR A 9 7.49 55.37 33.02
CA THR A 9 7.73 54.56 31.82
C THR A 9 6.39 54.31 31.15
N PHE A 10 6.21 54.98 30.01
CA PHE A 10 5.17 54.69 29.03
C PHE A 10 5.30 53.24 28.56
N ILE A 11 4.26 52.43 28.73
CA ILE A 11 4.09 51.19 27.95
C ILE A 11 3.11 51.52 26.84
N ILE A 12 3.68 51.68 25.64
CA ILE A 12 2.96 51.78 24.37
C ILE A 12 2.39 50.39 24.10
N ALA A 13 1.06 50.27 24.13
CA ALA A 13 0.34 49.12 23.60
C ALA A 13 0.47 49.13 22.08
N GLY A 14 1.46 48.42 21.55
CA GLY A 14 1.55 48.09 20.13
C GLY A 14 0.54 46.99 19.82
N MET A 15 -0.59 47.36 19.23
CA MET A 15 -1.45 46.41 18.51
C MET A 15 -0.65 45.87 17.33
N ILE A 16 -0.11 44.67 17.46
CA ILE A 16 0.38 43.91 16.31
C ILE A 16 -0.85 43.23 15.72
N TRP A 17 -1.43 43.90 14.73
CA TRP A 17 -2.38 43.31 13.81
C TRP A 17 -1.57 42.33 12.94
N SER A 18 -1.50 41.08 13.39
CA SER A 18 -1.09 39.99 12.51
C SER A 18 -2.22 39.80 11.51
N CYS A 19 -1.97 40.17 10.25
CA CYS A 19 -2.77 39.70 9.14
C CYS A 19 -2.63 38.18 9.09
N LYS A 20 -3.53 37.49 9.80
CA LYS A 20 -3.93 36.14 9.41
C LYS A 20 -4.50 36.27 8.02
N THR A 21 -3.88 35.62 7.05
CA THR A 21 -4.54 35.20 5.83
C THR A 21 -5.84 34.50 6.25
N GLU A 22 -6.98 35.07 5.83
CA GLU A 22 -8.29 34.46 6.00
C GLU A 22 -8.30 33.16 5.18
N THR A 23 -7.97 32.05 5.83
CA THR A 23 -8.45 30.75 5.37
C THR A 23 -9.97 30.77 5.53
N ALA A 24 -10.69 30.43 4.47
CA ALA A 24 -12.14 30.34 4.49
C ALA A 24 -12.58 29.51 5.71
N ASP A 25 -13.16 30.18 6.68
CA ASP A 25 -13.61 29.61 7.93
C ASP A 25 -14.75 28.64 7.57
N ASN A 26 -14.44 27.33 7.56
CA ASN A 26 -15.37 26.26 7.20
C ASN A 26 -16.38 26.08 8.35
N GLN A 27 -17.17 27.12 8.60
CA GLN A 27 -18.15 27.25 9.68
C GLN A 27 -19.31 26.27 9.43
N GLY A 28 -19.10 25.00 9.74
CA GLY A 28 -20.16 23.98 9.64
C GLY A 28 -19.67 22.54 9.70
N PHE A 29 -18.42 22.25 9.31
CA PHE A 29 -17.91 20.87 9.36
C PHE A 29 -17.48 20.49 10.78
N LYS A 30 -17.95 19.32 11.24
CA LYS A 30 -17.49 18.71 12.49
C LYS A 30 -16.98 17.32 12.16
N GLU A 31 -15.76 17.01 12.59
CA GLU A 31 -15.23 15.65 12.49
C GLU A 31 -16.10 14.71 13.33
N GLU A 32 -16.53 13.60 12.72
CA GLU A 32 -17.39 12.61 13.35
C GLU A 32 -16.64 11.27 13.40
N LEU A 33 -16.29 10.88 14.61
CA LEU A 33 -15.59 9.63 14.90
C LEU A 33 -16.54 8.64 15.56
N ILE A 34 -16.33 7.36 15.27
CA ILE A 34 -17.07 6.25 15.87
C ILE A 34 -16.11 5.27 16.52
N GLU A 35 -16.51 4.70 17.66
CA GLU A 35 -15.91 3.49 18.19
C GLU A 35 -16.52 2.29 17.45
N VAL A 36 -15.66 1.32 17.11
CA VAL A 36 -16.06 0.12 16.39
C VAL A 36 -15.49 -1.06 17.15
N SER A 37 -16.34 -2.03 17.48
CA SER A 37 -15.90 -3.27 18.13
C SER A 37 -14.99 -4.07 17.20
N ASN A 38 -13.96 -4.70 17.77
CA ASN A 38 -13.08 -5.57 17.00
C ASN A 38 -13.76 -6.88 16.58
N ASP A 39 -14.77 -7.35 17.32
CA ASP A 39 -15.46 -8.63 17.06
C ASP A 39 -16.50 -8.55 15.94
N ASP A 40 -17.03 -7.35 15.67
CA ASP A 40 -18.03 -7.08 14.62
C ASP A 40 -17.61 -5.82 13.83
N PHE A 41 -16.43 -5.92 13.21
CA PHE A 41 -15.80 -4.79 12.54
C PHE A 41 -16.34 -4.64 11.09
N PRO A 42 -17.08 -3.56 10.75
CA PRO A 42 -17.64 -3.37 9.42
C PRO A 42 -16.55 -2.84 8.48
N TYR A 43 -15.85 -3.76 7.81
CA TYR A 43 -14.77 -3.43 6.88
C TYR A 43 -15.22 -2.57 5.69
N LEU A 44 -16.46 -2.74 5.20
CA LEU A 44 -17.03 -1.91 4.13
C LEU A 44 -17.63 -0.62 4.71
N VAL A 45 -17.17 0.54 4.23
CA VAL A 45 -17.71 1.86 4.57
C VAL A 45 -18.81 2.25 3.61
N GLU A 46 -18.49 2.30 2.31
CA GLU A 46 -19.41 2.68 1.25
C GLU A 46 -18.91 2.23 -0.13
N GLN A 47 -19.76 2.36 -1.15
CA GLN A 47 -19.41 2.10 -2.54
C GLN A 47 -20.05 3.14 -3.46
N PHE A 48 -19.28 3.68 -4.40
CA PHE A 48 -19.74 4.66 -5.39
C PHE A 48 -18.92 4.53 -6.68
N ALA A 49 -19.54 4.79 -7.84
CA ALA A 49 -18.92 4.58 -9.15
C ALA A 49 -18.25 3.18 -9.24
N ASP A 50 -16.96 3.15 -9.54
CA ASP A 50 -16.09 1.99 -9.63
C ASP A 50 -15.22 1.76 -8.37
N LEU A 51 -15.57 2.41 -7.26
CA LEU A 51 -14.77 2.46 -6.03
C LEU A 51 -15.51 1.89 -4.82
N LYS A 52 -14.78 1.13 -4.00
CA LYS A 52 -15.21 0.63 -2.69
C LYS A 52 -14.34 1.23 -1.59
N ILE A 53 -14.95 1.88 -0.61
CA ILE A 53 -14.22 2.42 0.54
C ILE A 53 -14.31 1.44 1.69
N LEU A 54 -13.14 1.05 2.19
CA LEU A 54 -12.94 0.11 3.26
C LEU A 54 -12.36 0.80 4.49
N ARG A 55 -12.31 0.09 5.61
CA ARG A 55 -11.59 0.48 6.82
C ARG A 55 -10.83 -0.71 7.37
N TYR A 56 -9.79 -0.45 8.16
CA TYR A 56 -8.94 -1.47 8.74
C TYR A 56 -8.74 -1.25 10.25
N GLN A 57 -8.43 -2.34 10.95
CA GLN A 57 -8.05 -2.33 12.36
C GLN A 57 -6.55 -2.08 12.51
N ILE A 58 -6.10 -1.73 13.71
CA ILE A 58 -4.67 -1.70 14.09
C ILE A 58 -4.40 -2.81 15.12
N PRO A 59 -4.31 -4.10 14.73
CA PRO A 59 -3.98 -5.16 15.68
C PRO A 59 -2.62 -4.91 16.35
N GLY A 60 -2.54 -5.17 17.65
CA GLY A 60 -1.35 -4.94 18.45
C GLY A 60 -1.21 -3.52 19.03
N TRP A 61 -2.17 -2.61 18.80
CA TRP A 61 -2.13 -1.25 19.37
C TRP A 61 -2.05 -1.23 20.90
N GLU A 62 -2.82 -2.10 21.56
CA GLU A 62 -2.88 -2.19 23.03
C GLU A 62 -1.63 -2.85 23.63
N ASP A 63 -0.82 -3.54 22.81
CA ASP A 63 0.45 -4.14 23.22
C ASP A 63 1.61 -3.13 23.22
N LEU A 64 1.39 -1.94 22.63
CA LEU A 64 2.37 -0.86 22.60
C LEU A 64 2.44 -0.12 23.94
N THR A 65 3.66 0.20 24.37
CA THR A 65 3.87 1.19 25.43
C THR A 65 3.37 2.58 25.00
N LEU A 66 3.06 3.46 25.96
CA LEU A 66 2.67 4.84 25.63
C LEU A 66 3.74 5.59 24.82
N LYS A 67 5.02 5.27 25.00
CA LYS A 67 6.12 5.85 24.20
C LYS A 67 6.02 5.41 22.73
N GLU A 68 5.75 4.13 22.49
CA GLU A 68 5.52 3.58 21.15
C GLU A 68 4.24 4.14 20.52
N GLN A 69 3.13 4.22 21.25
CA GLN A 69 1.89 4.84 20.77
C GLN A 69 2.11 6.31 20.35
N LYS A 70 2.88 7.07 21.15
CA LYS A 70 3.30 8.43 20.81
C LYS A 70 4.12 8.48 19.51
N LEU A 71 5.07 7.56 19.35
CA LEU A 71 5.88 7.46 18.13
C LEU A 71 4.99 7.22 16.90
N VAL A 72 4.08 6.23 16.97
CA VAL A 72 3.12 5.97 15.88
C VAL A 72 2.28 7.21 15.58
N TYR A 73 1.71 7.83 16.62
CA TYR A 73 0.91 9.04 16.46
C TYR A 73 1.68 10.16 15.76
N TYR A 74 2.89 10.49 16.22
CA TYR A 74 3.71 11.54 15.61
C TYR A 74 4.10 11.22 14.16
N LEU A 75 4.44 9.96 13.85
CA LEU A 75 4.72 9.54 12.47
C LEU A 75 3.49 9.64 11.57
N THR A 76 2.30 9.28 12.07
CA THR A 76 1.04 9.42 11.33
C THR A 76 0.71 10.89 11.09
N GLN A 77 0.91 11.75 12.09
CA GLN A 77 0.73 13.20 11.92
C GLN A 77 1.73 13.77 10.90
N ALA A 78 2.99 13.34 10.94
CA ALA A 78 3.99 13.74 9.95
C ALA A 78 3.55 13.35 8.53
N GLY A 79 3.04 12.13 8.32
CA GLY A 79 2.53 11.70 7.01
C GLY A 79 1.34 12.54 6.52
N LEU A 80 0.35 12.73 7.38
CA LEU A 80 -0.85 13.47 7.03
C LEU A 80 -0.54 14.94 6.70
N SER A 81 0.47 15.55 7.33
CA SER A 81 0.93 16.91 6.99
C SER A 81 1.42 17.06 5.55
N GLY A 82 1.84 15.98 4.89
CA GLY A 82 2.23 16.02 3.48
C GLY A 82 1.11 15.73 2.48
N ARG A 83 -0.15 15.54 2.94
CA ARG A 83 -1.28 15.20 2.06
C ARG A 83 -1.38 16.11 0.84
N ASP A 84 -1.35 17.42 1.04
CA ASP A 84 -1.55 18.39 -0.04
C ASP A 84 -0.43 18.38 -1.08
N ILE A 85 0.76 17.90 -0.71
CA ILE A 85 1.89 17.72 -1.64
C ILE A 85 1.48 16.77 -2.77
N MET A 86 0.90 15.61 -2.42
CA MET A 86 0.48 14.63 -3.41
C MET A 86 -0.63 15.16 -4.33
N TRP A 87 -1.56 15.95 -3.78
CA TRP A 87 -2.61 16.60 -4.57
C TRP A 87 -2.02 17.54 -5.61
N ASN A 88 -1.07 18.39 -5.22
CA ASN A 88 -0.40 19.30 -6.15
C ASN A 88 0.47 18.56 -7.16
N MET A 89 1.22 17.53 -6.72
CA MET A 89 2.02 16.67 -7.60
C MET A 89 1.18 16.00 -8.68
N ASN A 90 -0.01 15.50 -8.34
CA ASN A 90 -0.90 14.85 -9.32
C ASN A 90 -1.38 15.82 -10.40
N TYR A 91 -1.62 17.10 -10.08
CA TYR A 91 -2.04 18.10 -11.05
C TYR A 91 -2.04 19.52 -10.48
N ARG A 92 -1.54 20.50 -11.24
CA ARG A 92 -1.38 21.90 -10.82
C ARG A 92 -2.65 22.62 -10.35
N HIS A 93 -3.84 22.19 -10.79
CA HIS A 93 -5.12 22.81 -10.40
C HIS A 93 -5.89 22.02 -9.33
N ASN A 94 -5.37 20.88 -8.86
CA ASN A 94 -6.09 19.99 -7.95
C ASN A 94 -6.49 20.65 -6.63
N LEU A 95 -5.60 21.43 -6.00
CA LEU A 95 -5.90 22.09 -4.72
C LEU A 95 -7.03 23.11 -4.87
N LYS A 96 -6.97 23.95 -5.91
CA LYS A 96 -8.02 24.92 -6.25
C LYS A 96 -9.36 24.26 -6.55
N ILE A 97 -9.36 23.20 -7.35
CA ILE A 97 -10.58 22.44 -7.67
C ILE A 97 -11.14 21.79 -6.40
N ARG A 98 -10.31 21.08 -5.62
CA ARG A 98 -10.71 20.43 -4.37
C ARG A 98 -11.36 21.42 -3.42
N ASN A 99 -10.68 22.52 -3.10
CA ASN A 99 -11.17 23.52 -2.14
C ASN A 99 -12.53 24.09 -2.58
N ALA A 100 -12.70 24.39 -3.87
CA ALA A 100 -13.98 24.88 -4.38
C ALA A 100 -15.11 23.85 -4.26
N LEU A 101 -14.86 22.60 -4.67
CA LEU A 101 -15.87 21.54 -4.60
C LEU A 101 -16.21 21.17 -3.15
N GLU A 102 -15.23 21.15 -2.25
CA GLU A 102 -15.44 20.94 -0.81
C GLU A 102 -16.27 22.06 -0.19
N ASN A 103 -16.00 23.32 -0.54
CA ASN A 103 -16.79 24.45 -0.05
C ASN A 103 -18.24 24.38 -0.53
N VAL A 104 -18.47 23.98 -1.80
CA VAL A 104 -19.81 23.69 -2.31
C VAL A 104 -20.47 22.57 -1.51
N TYR A 105 -19.77 21.46 -1.30
CA TYR A 105 -20.31 20.29 -0.58
C TYR A 105 -20.76 20.63 0.84
N ALA A 106 -19.91 21.36 1.58
CA ALA A 106 -20.14 21.75 2.95
C ALA A 106 -21.27 22.78 3.10
N ASN A 107 -21.39 23.73 2.17
CA ASN A 107 -22.27 24.90 2.35
C ASN A 107 -23.56 24.87 1.53
N TYR A 108 -23.70 23.99 0.54
CA TYR A 108 -24.92 23.92 -0.25
C TYR A 108 -26.16 23.55 0.60
N GLN A 109 -27.19 24.40 0.54
CA GLN A 109 -28.46 24.25 1.28
C GLN A 109 -29.65 23.86 0.40
N GLY A 110 -29.44 23.61 -0.90
CA GLY A 110 -30.49 23.19 -1.82
C GLY A 110 -30.82 21.69 -1.73
N ASP A 111 -31.49 21.15 -2.76
CA ASP A 111 -31.95 19.75 -2.74
C ASP A 111 -30.83 18.75 -3.03
N LYS A 112 -30.28 18.17 -1.96
CA LYS A 112 -29.26 17.11 -2.01
C LYS A 112 -29.80 15.73 -2.44
N ASN A 113 -31.10 15.60 -2.72
CA ASN A 113 -31.68 14.34 -3.23
C ASN A 113 -31.77 14.30 -4.76
N SER A 114 -31.57 15.44 -5.43
CA SER A 114 -31.61 15.55 -6.89
C SER A 114 -30.52 14.68 -7.55
N GLU A 115 -30.79 14.20 -8.77
CA GLU A 115 -29.81 13.41 -9.53
C GLU A 115 -28.54 14.21 -9.81
N ALA A 116 -28.67 15.50 -10.15
CA ALA A 116 -27.54 16.38 -10.41
C ALA A 116 -26.63 16.56 -9.18
N TRP A 117 -27.20 16.69 -7.97
CA TRP A 117 -26.42 16.73 -6.74
C TRP A 117 -25.70 15.41 -6.47
N LYS A 118 -26.38 14.27 -6.66
CA LYS A 118 -25.77 12.96 -6.49
C LYS A 118 -24.60 12.75 -7.45
N SER A 119 -24.72 13.19 -8.71
CA SER A 119 -23.63 13.17 -9.68
C SER A 119 -22.46 14.07 -9.27
N PHE A 120 -22.74 15.26 -8.70
CA PHE A 120 -21.72 16.14 -8.12
C PHE A 120 -20.99 15.48 -6.94
N GLU A 121 -21.73 14.88 -6.00
CA GLU A 121 -21.17 14.19 -4.84
C GLU A 121 -20.30 13.01 -5.26
N ILE A 122 -20.77 12.19 -6.21
CA ILE A 122 -19.97 11.08 -6.77
C ILE A 122 -18.68 11.60 -7.40
N TYR A 123 -18.72 12.69 -8.16
CA TYR A 123 -17.53 13.28 -8.76
C TYR A 123 -16.53 13.75 -7.70
N LEU A 124 -16.98 14.50 -6.68
CA LEU A 124 -16.13 14.94 -5.57
C LEU A 124 -15.52 13.75 -4.82
N LYS A 125 -16.30 12.69 -4.56
CA LYS A 125 -15.77 11.47 -3.93
C LYS A 125 -14.71 10.78 -4.78
N ARG A 126 -14.86 10.74 -6.11
CA ARG A 126 -13.81 10.23 -7.02
C ARG A 126 -12.56 11.11 -7.03
N VAL A 127 -12.73 12.44 -6.91
CA VAL A 127 -11.63 13.41 -6.80
C VAL A 127 -10.85 13.19 -5.49
N TRP A 128 -11.55 13.02 -4.36
CA TRP A 128 -10.92 12.64 -3.08
C TRP A 128 -10.18 11.32 -3.16
N PHE A 129 -10.81 10.29 -3.72
CA PHE A 129 -10.21 8.97 -3.83
C PHE A 129 -8.93 8.96 -4.67
N SER A 130 -8.92 9.75 -5.75
CA SER A 130 -7.81 9.75 -6.70
C SER A 130 -6.73 10.79 -6.38
N ASN A 131 -6.86 11.52 -5.27
CA ASN A 131 -6.02 12.68 -4.94
C ASN A 131 -5.93 13.68 -6.11
N GLY A 132 -7.04 13.88 -6.84
CA GLY A 132 -7.09 14.74 -8.03
C GLY A 132 -8.19 14.41 -9.05
N ILE A 133 -8.22 15.16 -10.14
CA ILE A 133 -9.26 15.03 -11.20
C ILE A 133 -8.99 13.92 -12.22
N HIS A 134 -8.02 13.04 -11.98
CA HIS A 134 -7.68 11.92 -12.86
C HIS A 134 -7.84 10.61 -12.10
N HIS A 135 -8.34 9.59 -12.78
CA HIS A 135 -8.55 8.27 -12.21
C HIS A 135 -7.23 7.66 -11.71
N HIS A 136 -7.19 7.28 -10.42
CA HIS A 136 -6.01 6.74 -9.75
C HIS A 136 -5.29 5.61 -10.53
N TYR A 137 -6.04 4.67 -11.11
CA TYR A 137 -5.49 3.53 -11.86
C TYR A 137 -5.23 3.82 -13.34
N SER A 138 -6.27 4.17 -14.11
CA SER A 138 -6.16 4.36 -15.57
C SER A 138 -5.48 5.67 -16.01
N ASN A 139 -5.23 6.59 -15.07
CA ASN A 139 -4.73 7.94 -15.32
C ASN A 139 -5.65 8.84 -16.15
N ALA A 140 -6.80 8.36 -16.65
CA ALA A 140 -7.72 9.15 -17.46
C ALA A 140 -8.40 10.24 -16.62
N LYS A 141 -8.61 11.44 -17.19
CA LYS A 141 -9.34 12.51 -16.53
C LYS A 141 -10.78 12.08 -16.24
N LEU A 142 -11.26 12.38 -15.04
CA LEU A 142 -12.61 12.07 -14.59
C LEU A 142 -13.62 12.93 -15.35
N THR A 143 -14.62 12.29 -15.96
CA THR A 143 -15.75 12.99 -16.58
C THR A 143 -16.86 13.23 -15.55
N PRO A 144 -17.29 14.49 -15.33
CA PRO A 144 -18.44 14.79 -14.49
C PRO A 144 -19.75 14.38 -15.18
N ASP A 145 -20.69 13.84 -14.42
CA ASP A 145 -22.06 13.50 -14.89
C ASP A 145 -23.07 14.60 -14.54
N PHE A 146 -22.63 15.85 -14.68
CA PHE A 146 -23.43 17.07 -14.51
C PHE A 146 -22.89 18.17 -15.43
N SER A 147 -23.73 19.15 -15.76
CA SER A 147 -23.36 20.19 -16.71
C SER A 147 -22.45 21.27 -16.10
N PRO A 148 -21.65 21.97 -16.92
CA PRO A 148 -20.89 23.15 -16.47
C PRO A 148 -21.79 24.23 -15.84
N ASP A 149 -22.99 24.43 -16.39
CA ASP A 149 -23.92 25.44 -15.88
C ASP A 149 -24.50 25.06 -14.52
N TYR A 150 -24.65 23.76 -14.24
CA TYR A 150 -25.03 23.29 -12.91
C TYR A 150 -23.92 23.54 -11.89
N LEU A 151 -22.65 23.28 -12.24
CA LEU A 151 -21.55 23.61 -11.33
C LEU A 151 -21.48 25.13 -11.07
N LYS A 152 -21.67 25.97 -12.09
CA LYS A 152 -21.74 27.44 -11.90
C LYS A 152 -22.86 27.88 -10.97
N SER A 153 -24.03 27.23 -11.03
CA SER A 153 -25.13 27.56 -10.10
C SER A 153 -24.75 27.20 -8.67
N LEU A 154 -24.17 26.01 -8.45
CA LEU A 154 -23.67 25.60 -7.13
C LEU A 154 -22.63 26.57 -6.58
N LEU A 155 -21.63 26.95 -7.39
CA LEU A 155 -20.60 27.91 -7.01
C LEU A 155 -21.22 29.27 -6.62
N THR A 156 -22.21 29.74 -7.37
CA THR A 156 -22.91 31.00 -7.07
C THR A 156 -23.71 30.92 -5.77
N GLU A 157 -24.45 29.83 -5.56
CA GLU A 157 -25.28 29.63 -4.37
C GLU A 157 -24.48 29.51 -3.07
N THR A 158 -23.24 29.02 -3.15
CA THR A 158 -22.35 28.87 -1.99
C THR A 158 -21.28 29.96 -1.89
N ASN A 159 -21.34 31.01 -2.72
CA ASN A 159 -20.31 32.06 -2.82
C ASN A 159 -18.88 31.50 -3.00
N THR A 160 -18.74 30.43 -3.79
CA THR A 160 -17.45 29.79 -4.09
C THR A 160 -16.88 30.33 -5.39
N VAL A 161 -15.56 30.58 -5.43
CA VAL A 161 -14.85 30.99 -6.64
C VAL A 161 -14.12 29.80 -7.25
N LEU A 162 -14.44 29.45 -8.50
CA LEU A 162 -13.69 28.53 -9.33
C LEU A 162 -13.82 28.99 -10.79
N GLU A 163 -12.74 29.57 -11.33
CA GLU A 163 -12.75 30.25 -12.63
C GLU A 163 -11.47 29.94 -13.42
N GLY A 164 -11.47 30.29 -14.71
CA GLY A 164 -10.33 30.12 -15.61
C GLY A 164 -10.02 28.65 -15.92
N GLU A 165 -8.74 28.34 -16.13
CA GLU A 165 -8.31 26.99 -16.54
C GLU A 165 -8.74 25.89 -15.55
N ALA A 166 -8.74 26.19 -14.25
CA ALA A 166 -9.16 25.25 -13.20
C ALA A 166 -10.65 24.87 -13.30
N PHE A 167 -11.52 25.78 -13.73
CA PHE A 167 -12.92 25.46 -14.03
C PHE A 167 -13.04 24.74 -15.38
N ASP A 168 -12.42 25.29 -16.42
CA ASP A 168 -12.59 24.82 -17.79
C ASP A 168 -12.08 23.38 -17.95
N VAL A 169 -10.99 23.00 -17.27
CA VAL A 169 -10.40 21.67 -17.41
C VAL A 169 -11.27 20.54 -16.84
N ILE A 170 -12.23 20.85 -15.98
CA ILE A 170 -13.21 19.85 -15.51
C ILE A 170 -14.08 19.33 -16.67
N PHE A 171 -14.31 20.16 -17.71
CA PHE A 171 -15.29 19.88 -18.76
C PHE A 171 -14.73 19.83 -20.19
N ASN A 172 -13.53 20.35 -20.44
CA ASN A 172 -12.90 20.33 -21.76
C ASN A 172 -12.04 19.08 -21.99
N ASP A 173 -11.35 18.97 -23.14
CA ASP A 173 -10.50 17.81 -23.48
C ASP A 173 -9.00 18.01 -23.14
N LYS A 174 -8.61 19.11 -22.48
CA LYS A 174 -7.22 19.34 -22.07
C LYS A 174 -6.81 18.41 -20.94
N ASP A 175 -5.51 18.13 -20.79
CA ASP A 175 -4.95 17.37 -19.67
C ASP A 175 -5.66 16.02 -19.47
N ALA A 176 -5.98 15.34 -20.58
CA ALA A 176 -6.84 14.16 -20.62
C ALA A 176 -6.28 12.96 -19.85
N LYS A 177 -4.96 12.91 -19.61
CA LYS A 177 -4.32 11.90 -18.76
C LYS A 177 -3.37 12.54 -17.76
N LYS A 178 -3.36 11.99 -16.54
CA LYS A 178 -2.36 12.29 -15.51
C LYS A 178 -0.97 11.93 -15.99
N VAL A 179 -0.83 10.70 -16.47
CA VAL A 179 0.42 10.13 -17.00
C VAL A 179 0.13 9.50 -18.35
N ASP A 180 0.81 9.98 -19.39
CA ASP A 180 0.71 9.47 -20.74
C ASP A 180 2.04 8.85 -21.18
N LYS A 181 2.05 7.52 -21.36
CA LYS A 181 3.19 6.73 -21.85
C LYS A 181 3.00 6.25 -23.29
N SER A 182 2.15 6.93 -24.07
CA SER A 182 1.87 6.55 -25.45
C SER A 182 3.14 6.67 -26.30
N LYS A 183 3.32 5.69 -27.17
CA LYS A 183 4.39 5.68 -28.15
C LYS A 183 4.25 6.88 -29.10
N ASP A 184 5.37 7.51 -29.44
CA ASP A 184 5.48 8.65 -30.36
C ASP A 184 4.92 9.99 -29.85
N ALA A 185 4.45 10.07 -28.59
CA ALA A 185 4.12 11.32 -27.92
C ALA A 185 5.31 11.85 -27.11
N ASP A 186 5.35 13.17 -26.87
CA ASP A 186 6.20 13.72 -25.81
C ASP A 186 5.54 13.42 -24.47
N ASN A 187 6.04 12.41 -23.75
CA ASN A 187 5.37 11.89 -22.56
C ASN A 187 5.31 12.92 -21.42
N VAL A 188 6.29 13.83 -21.33
CA VAL A 188 6.27 14.92 -20.35
C VAL A 188 5.17 15.93 -20.70
N LEU A 189 5.16 16.48 -21.93
CA LEU A 189 4.15 17.47 -22.33
C LEU A 189 2.73 16.90 -22.39
N ALA A 190 2.59 15.62 -22.74
CA ALA A 190 1.29 14.96 -22.85
C ALA A 190 0.68 14.58 -21.48
N SER A 191 1.50 14.57 -20.42
CA SER A 191 1.08 14.20 -19.08
C SER A 191 0.65 15.43 -18.28
N ALA A 192 -0.47 15.32 -17.56
CA ALA A 192 -0.94 16.39 -16.69
C ALA A 192 -0.20 16.46 -15.33
N VAL A 193 0.52 15.39 -14.94
CA VAL A 193 1.25 15.33 -13.66
C VAL A 193 2.18 16.54 -13.49
N ASN A 194 2.18 17.14 -12.30
CA ASN A 194 2.84 18.41 -12.02
C ASN A 194 4.30 18.26 -11.58
N PHE A 195 5.01 17.27 -12.11
CA PHE A 195 6.45 17.09 -11.88
C PHE A 195 7.31 17.97 -12.78
N TYR A 196 6.70 18.53 -13.83
CA TYR A 196 7.35 19.32 -14.85
C TYR A 196 6.55 20.59 -15.14
N GLY A 197 7.25 21.68 -15.46
CA GLY A 197 6.63 22.88 -15.98
C GLY A 197 5.89 22.61 -17.31
N PRO A 198 4.83 23.38 -17.63
CA PRO A 198 3.96 23.12 -18.77
C PRO A 198 4.64 23.24 -20.15
N ASP A 199 5.86 23.79 -20.19
CA ASP A 199 6.67 23.98 -21.40
C ASP A 199 7.95 23.12 -21.42
N VAL A 200 8.09 22.18 -20.48
CA VAL A 200 9.20 21.21 -20.41
C VAL A 200 8.87 19.99 -21.27
N THR A 201 9.80 19.60 -22.14
CA THR A 201 9.67 18.44 -23.03
C THR A 201 10.39 17.22 -22.50
N THR A 202 10.07 16.04 -23.02
CA THR A 202 10.80 14.80 -22.71
C THR A 202 12.30 14.95 -23.04
N ALA A 203 12.61 15.57 -24.17
CA ALA A 203 13.99 15.84 -24.58
C ALA A 203 14.73 16.80 -23.64
N ASP A 204 14.04 17.79 -23.07
CA ASP A 204 14.62 18.69 -22.07
C ASP A 204 15.04 17.93 -20.82
N VAL A 205 14.16 17.05 -20.32
CA VAL A 205 14.42 16.23 -19.12
C VAL A 205 15.60 15.30 -19.36
N GLU A 206 15.58 14.56 -20.47
CA GLU A 206 16.67 13.64 -20.83
C GLU A 206 18.00 14.38 -20.97
N ALA A 207 18.02 15.52 -21.66
CA ALA A 207 19.23 16.33 -21.82
C ALA A 207 19.74 16.87 -20.48
N PHE A 208 18.83 17.32 -19.60
CA PHE A 208 19.18 17.86 -18.30
C PHE A 208 19.89 16.82 -17.43
N TYR A 209 19.33 15.61 -17.27
CA TYR A 209 19.95 14.57 -16.43
C TYR A 209 21.09 13.81 -17.12
N LEU A 210 21.13 13.77 -18.45
CA LEU A 210 22.30 13.27 -19.18
C LEU A 210 23.50 14.20 -18.96
N ASN A 211 23.29 15.52 -18.94
CA ASN A 211 24.35 16.49 -18.68
C ASN A 211 24.80 16.49 -17.22
N ILE A 212 23.90 16.29 -16.24
CA ILE A 212 24.29 16.07 -14.84
C ILE A 212 25.24 14.86 -14.71
N LYS A 213 25.01 13.78 -15.49
CA LYS A 213 25.92 12.63 -15.54
C LYS A 213 27.24 12.89 -16.30
N ASN A 214 27.36 13.99 -17.05
CA ASN A 214 28.45 14.22 -18.02
C ASN A 214 29.11 15.62 -18.03
N THR A 215 28.81 16.56 -17.11
CA THR A 215 29.36 17.94 -17.12
C THR A 215 29.78 18.40 -15.72
N ASP A 216 31.08 18.67 -15.53
CA ASP A 216 31.77 19.97 -15.60
C ASP A 216 31.36 20.95 -14.46
N PRO A 217 32.23 21.19 -13.45
CA PRO A 217 31.91 21.97 -12.25
C PRO A 217 31.55 23.45 -12.47
N ASP A 218 31.71 23.99 -13.69
CA ASP A 218 31.61 25.43 -13.97
C ASP A 218 30.23 25.93 -14.47
N LEU A 219 29.16 25.10 -14.44
CA LEU A 219 27.80 25.57 -14.77
C LEU A 219 27.24 26.57 -13.71
N PRO A 220 26.85 27.80 -14.10
CA PRO A 220 26.47 28.85 -13.16
C PRO A 220 24.98 28.80 -12.81
N ASN A 221 24.62 28.34 -11.60
CA ASN A 221 23.25 28.42 -11.07
C ASN A 221 23.24 29.03 -9.65
N ASP A 222 22.52 30.14 -9.49
CA ASP A 222 22.29 30.87 -8.23
C ASP A 222 21.26 30.17 -7.32
N GLU A 223 21.55 28.93 -6.91
CA GLU A 223 20.80 28.26 -5.84
C GLU A 223 21.77 27.68 -4.80
N GLY A 224 21.36 27.76 -3.53
CA GLY A 224 22.21 27.68 -2.34
C GLY A 224 23.23 26.53 -2.29
N GLU A 225 24.32 26.76 -1.55
CA GLU A 225 25.55 25.93 -1.52
C GLU A 225 25.34 24.42 -1.33
N ALA A 226 24.23 23.96 -0.73
CA ALA A 226 23.91 22.54 -0.59
C ALA A 226 23.64 21.82 -1.93
N PHE A 227 23.08 22.51 -2.93
CA PHE A 227 22.82 21.93 -4.25
C PHE A 227 24.10 21.82 -5.11
N LYS A 228 25.18 22.52 -4.72
CA LYS A 228 26.49 22.39 -5.38
C LYS A 228 27.19 21.06 -5.02
N ALA A 229 26.86 20.45 -3.89
CA ALA A 229 27.54 19.25 -3.39
C ALA A 229 27.02 17.94 -4.02
N ASP A 230 25.76 17.90 -4.47
CA ASP A 230 25.09 16.68 -4.94
C ASP A 230 24.99 16.58 -6.47
N LYS A 231 25.75 17.39 -7.24
CA LYS A 231 25.75 17.37 -8.71
C LYS A 231 26.35 16.08 -9.30
N GLU A 232 27.30 15.49 -8.58
CA GLU A 232 27.91 14.21 -8.93
C GLU A 232 28.05 13.42 -7.63
N SER A 233 27.67 12.13 -7.64
CA SER A 233 27.97 11.27 -6.52
C SER A 233 29.48 11.28 -6.26
N ALA A 234 29.88 11.44 -4.99
CA ALA A 234 31.28 11.34 -4.59
C ALA A 234 31.87 9.94 -4.91
N ASN A 235 31.02 8.95 -5.20
CA ASN A 235 31.42 7.62 -5.64
C ASN A 235 30.56 7.15 -6.82
N PRO A 236 31.12 6.96 -8.03
CA PRO A 236 30.40 6.47 -9.20
C PRO A 236 29.66 5.12 -9.00
N ASP A 237 30.14 4.28 -8.08
CA ASP A 237 29.48 3.01 -7.73
C ASP A 237 28.25 3.20 -6.82
N LYS A 238 27.98 4.43 -6.37
CA LYS A 238 26.87 4.82 -5.50
C LYS A 238 26.11 6.02 -6.11
N PRO A 239 25.47 5.87 -7.28
CA PRO A 239 24.79 6.98 -7.92
C PRO A 239 23.62 7.50 -7.08
N LEU A 240 23.51 8.83 -6.99
CA LEU A 240 22.38 9.49 -6.34
C LEU A 240 21.11 9.38 -7.21
N SER A 241 19.96 9.48 -6.55
CA SER A 241 18.65 9.48 -7.20
C SER A 241 18.29 10.87 -7.78
N TYR A 242 19.02 11.30 -8.81
CA TYR A 242 18.84 12.64 -9.40
C TYR A 242 17.39 12.90 -9.83
N GLY A 243 16.87 14.09 -9.48
CA GLY A 243 15.51 14.50 -9.81
C GLY A 243 14.39 13.91 -8.94
N LEU A 244 14.72 13.09 -7.93
CA LEU A 244 13.72 12.42 -7.09
C LEU A 244 12.80 13.42 -6.36
N ASN A 245 13.35 14.52 -5.87
CA ASN A 245 12.68 15.45 -4.96
C ASN A 245 12.64 16.89 -5.49
N SER A 246 12.36 17.04 -6.78
CA SER A 246 12.26 18.36 -7.40
C SER A 246 11.25 18.38 -8.54
N MET A 247 10.67 19.56 -8.77
CA MET A 247 9.94 19.87 -9.99
C MET A 247 10.91 20.53 -10.98
N LEU A 248 10.95 20.07 -12.23
CA LEU A 248 11.78 20.72 -13.25
C LEU A 248 10.95 21.72 -14.06
N VAL A 249 11.39 22.97 -14.10
CA VAL A 249 10.69 24.08 -14.77
C VAL A 249 11.63 24.80 -15.73
N LYS A 250 11.07 25.54 -16.69
CA LYS A 250 11.81 26.53 -17.48
C LYS A 250 11.55 27.93 -16.96
N GLU A 251 12.58 28.56 -16.40
CA GLU A 251 12.55 29.96 -16.01
C GLU A 251 13.38 30.77 -17.01
N ASN A 252 12.75 31.67 -17.76
CA ASN A 252 13.40 32.48 -18.80
C ASN A 252 14.16 31.64 -19.86
N GLY A 253 13.63 30.46 -20.19
CA GLY A 253 14.23 29.52 -21.15
C GLY A 253 15.36 28.65 -20.60
N VAL A 254 15.65 28.72 -19.29
CA VAL A 254 16.67 27.90 -18.62
C VAL A 254 15.97 26.86 -17.73
N LEU A 255 16.39 25.60 -17.87
CA LEU A 255 15.88 24.50 -17.03
C LEU A 255 16.43 24.60 -15.60
N LYS A 256 15.54 24.45 -14.63
CA LYS A 256 15.85 24.60 -13.20
C LYS A 256 15.00 23.66 -12.35
N GLU A 257 15.59 23.11 -11.30
CA GLU A 257 14.88 22.29 -10.32
C GLU A 257 14.36 23.15 -9.16
N ARG A 258 13.06 23.10 -8.90
CA ARG A 258 12.43 23.60 -7.68
C ARG A 258 12.39 22.47 -6.67
N VAL A 259 13.37 22.42 -5.78
CA VAL A 259 13.55 21.32 -4.82
C VAL A 259 12.46 21.32 -3.74
N TYR A 260 11.97 20.13 -3.40
CA TYR A 260 11.00 19.88 -2.33
C TYR A 260 11.70 19.90 -0.97
N LYS A 261 11.62 21.02 -0.25
CA LYS A 261 12.28 21.20 1.05
C LYS A 261 11.70 22.37 1.85
N SER A 262 12.06 22.46 3.12
CA SER A 262 11.85 23.65 3.95
C SER A 262 12.39 24.91 3.25
N GLY A 263 11.56 25.94 3.15
CA GLY A 263 11.86 27.18 2.41
C GLY A 263 11.95 27.03 0.87
N GLY A 264 11.66 25.86 0.32
CA GLY A 264 11.59 25.57 -1.13
C GLY A 264 10.15 25.30 -1.59
N LEU A 265 10.00 24.54 -2.67
CA LEU A 265 8.69 24.08 -3.12
C LEU A 265 8.11 23.13 -2.06
N TYR A 266 6.82 23.30 -1.73
CA TYR A 266 6.12 22.59 -0.65
C TYR A 266 6.62 22.85 0.77
N GLY A 267 7.43 23.90 0.99
CA GLY A 267 8.03 24.22 2.28
C GLY A 267 7.04 24.31 3.44
N GLU A 268 5.85 24.89 3.23
CA GLU A 268 4.83 25.05 4.29
C GLU A 268 4.35 23.71 4.85
N ALA A 269 4.07 22.73 3.98
CA ALA A 269 3.72 21.37 4.40
C ALA A 269 4.92 20.62 4.99
N ILE A 270 6.11 20.79 4.39
CA ILE A 270 7.35 20.15 4.85
C ILE A 270 7.77 20.62 6.25
N ASP A 271 7.54 21.89 6.59
CA ASP A 271 7.82 22.41 7.92
C ASP A 271 6.92 21.74 8.99
N GLU A 272 5.65 21.48 8.68
CA GLU A 272 4.77 20.69 9.54
C GLU A 272 5.18 19.21 9.61
N ILE A 273 5.64 18.60 8.50
CA ILE A 273 6.24 17.26 8.52
C ILE A 273 7.43 17.22 9.50
N ILE A 274 8.38 18.16 9.36
CA ILE A 274 9.58 18.27 10.20
C ILE A 274 9.20 18.39 11.68
N LYS A 275 8.23 19.24 12.03
CA LYS A 275 7.77 19.44 13.41
C LYS A 275 7.32 18.13 14.06
N TRP A 276 6.55 17.31 13.35
CA TRP A 276 6.12 16.01 13.84
C TRP A 276 7.26 14.98 13.88
N LEU A 277 8.16 14.99 12.89
CA LEU A 277 9.34 14.11 12.90
C LEU A 277 10.31 14.41 14.05
N GLU A 278 10.48 15.69 14.44
CA GLU A 278 11.29 16.04 15.63
C GLU A 278 10.68 15.49 16.92
N LEU A 279 9.34 15.51 17.04
CA LEU A 279 8.62 14.87 18.15
C LEU A 279 8.80 13.35 18.12
N ALA A 280 8.62 12.72 16.95
CA ALA A 280 8.85 11.28 16.74
C ALA A 280 10.27 10.87 17.15
N LYS A 281 11.29 11.62 16.70
CA LYS A 281 12.70 11.40 17.06
C LYS A 281 12.92 11.46 18.56
N GLY A 282 12.24 12.37 19.27
CA GLY A 282 12.31 12.48 20.73
C GLY A 282 11.79 11.25 21.48
N VAL A 283 10.94 10.44 20.84
CA VAL A 283 10.37 9.20 21.38
C VAL A 283 10.79 7.95 20.60
N ALA A 284 11.86 8.02 19.80
CA ALA A 284 12.39 6.86 19.07
C ALA A 284 12.68 5.68 20.02
N GLU A 285 12.40 4.47 19.55
CA GLU A 285 12.54 3.23 20.31
C GLU A 285 14.01 2.94 20.65
N ASN A 286 14.91 3.25 19.72
CA ASN A 286 16.34 3.02 19.83
C ASN A 286 17.15 4.09 19.08
N LYS A 287 18.47 4.08 19.30
CA LYS A 287 19.38 5.08 18.71
C LYS A 287 19.39 5.01 17.18
N ALA A 288 19.39 3.81 16.58
CA ALA A 288 19.44 3.66 15.13
C ALA A 288 18.21 4.27 14.44
N GLN A 289 17.01 4.03 14.98
CA GLN A 289 15.77 4.67 14.52
C GLN A 289 15.81 6.19 14.71
N GLY A 290 16.29 6.69 15.85
CA GLY A 290 16.44 8.12 16.11
C GLY A 290 17.47 8.82 15.20
N ASP A 291 18.56 8.13 14.86
CA ASP A 291 19.58 8.62 13.91
C ASP A 291 18.99 8.70 12.49
N ALA A 292 18.25 7.67 12.05
CA ALA A 292 17.56 7.67 10.76
C ALA A 292 16.51 8.79 10.68
N LEU A 293 15.66 8.97 11.70
CA LEU A 293 14.73 10.11 11.78
C LEU A 293 15.46 11.46 11.70
N GLY A 294 16.63 11.57 12.34
CA GLY A 294 17.48 12.75 12.25
C GLY A 294 17.94 13.07 10.82
N LEU A 295 18.35 12.06 10.05
CA LEU A 295 18.73 12.22 8.65
C LEU A 295 17.53 12.55 7.76
N LEU A 296 16.35 11.97 8.02
CA LEU A 296 15.13 12.32 7.28
C LEU A 296 14.73 13.78 7.50
N ILE A 297 14.84 14.27 8.73
CA ILE A 297 14.60 15.68 9.06
C ILE A 297 15.61 16.58 8.33
N GLU A 298 16.90 16.21 8.32
CA GLU A 298 17.92 16.97 7.61
C GLU A 298 17.70 16.98 6.10
N TYR A 299 17.26 15.85 5.55
CA TYR A 299 16.85 15.74 4.15
C TYR A 299 15.71 16.72 3.82
N TYR A 300 14.66 16.77 4.63
CA TYR A 300 13.57 17.74 4.43
C TYR A 300 13.99 19.20 4.60
N LYS A 301 14.97 19.49 5.47
CA LYS A 301 15.51 20.84 5.65
C LYS A 301 16.36 21.28 4.45
N THR A 302 17.14 20.37 3.88
CA THR A 302 18.19 20.70 2.90
C THR A 302 17.82 20.38 1.46
N GLY A 303 17.01 19.35 1.24
CA GLY A 303 16.73 18.72 -0.04
C GLY A 303 17.87 17.87 -0.60
N SER A 304 18.90 17.55 0.18
CA SER A 304 20.12 16.85 -0.29
C SER A 304 19.86 15.37 -0.63
N LEU A 305 20.16 14.97 -1.86
CA LEU A 305 20.05 13.58 -2.30
C LEU A 305 21.13 12.67 -1.67
N GLN A 306 22.29 13.22 -1.30
CA GLN A 306 23.26 12.47 -0.50
C GLN A 306 22.71 12.16 0.89
N THR A 307 22.06 13.14 1.54
CA THR A 307 21.41 12.93 2.84
C THR A 307 20.26 11.92 2.74
N TRP A 308 19.56 11.90 1.60
CA TRP A 308 18.55 10.86 1.30
C TRP A 308 19.18 9.46 1.25
N ASP A 309 20.29 9.30 0.53
CA ASP A 309 21.00 8.01 0.48
C ASP A 309 21.52 7.60 1.87
N ASP A 310 22.08 8.53 2.64
CA ASP A 310 22.55 8.30 4.01
C ASP A 310 21.38 7.88 4.93
N TYR A 311 20.23 8.55 4.81
CA TYR A 311 18.99 8.17 5.48
C TYR A 311 18.59 6.74 5.11
N ASN A 312 18.58 6.38 3.82
CA ASN A 312 18.18 5.05 3.38
C ASN A 312 19.13 3.95 3.88
N VAL A 313 20.44 4.21 3.93
CA VAL A 313 21.42 3.30 4.54
C VAL A 313 21.13 3.10 6.03
N ALA A 314 20.90 4.19 6.77
CA ALA A 314 20.60 4.16 8.20
C ALA A 314 19.27 3.45 8.49
N TRP A 315 18.21 3.80 7.77
CA TRP A 315 16.87 3.22 7.88
C TRP A 315 16.88 1.73 7.56
N THR A 316 17.53 1.31 6.47
CA THR A 316 17.62 -0.11 6.08
C THR A 316 18.30 -0.94 7.16
N SER A 317 19.33 -0.37 7.81
CA SER A 317 20.08 -1.02 8.89
C SER A 317 19.33 -1.06 10.22
N ALA A 318 18.42 -0.09 10.46
CA ALA A 318 17.60 -0.02 11.67
C ALA A 318 16.46 -1.06 11.61
N THR A 319 16.76 -2.27 12.07
CA THR A 319 15.84 -3.44 12.00
C THR A 319 15.22 -3.85 13.33
N GLU A 320 15.71 -3.27 14.44
CA GLU A 320 15.19 -3.44 15.80
C GLU A 320 14.08 -2.42 16.09
N GLY A 321 13.11 -2.82 16.91
CA GLY A 321 11.93 -2.02 17.27
C GLY A 321 10.63 -2.67 16.81
N ASN A 322 9.53 -2.14 17.30
CA ASN A 322 8.17 -2.54 16.97
C ASN A 322 7.53 -1.61 15.94
N ILE A 323 8.10 -0.42 15.70
CA ILE A 323 7.55 0.58 14.80
C ILE A 323 8.54 0.85 13.66
N ASP A 324 8.03 0.83 12.44
CA ASP A 324 8.75 1.27 11.25
C ASP A 324 7.89 2.24 10.44
N TYR A 325 8.48 2.92 9.48
CA TYR A 325 7.79 3.92 8.68
C TYR A 325 8.42 4.11 7.31
N ILE A 326 7.59 4.54 6.37
CA ILE A 326 7.97 5.15 5.09
C ILE A 326 7.39 6.56 5.14
N ASN A 327 8.19 7.59 4.86
CA ASN A 327 7.73 8.99 4.78
C ASN A 327 8.71 9.80 3.93
N SER A 328 8.44 9.94 2.63
CA SER A 328 9.22 10.78 1.70
C SER A 328 8.62 10.77 0.28
N PHE A 329 9.40 11.23 -0.70
CA PHE A 329 9.20 11.04 -2.12
C PHE A 329 9.82 9.68 -2.53
N ILE A 330 8.98 8.67 -2.78
CA ILE A 330 9.43 7.26 -2.84
C ILE A 330 9.38 6.71 -4.27
N GLU A 331 8.15 6.57 -4.80
CA GLU A 331 7.91 5.81 -6.02
C GLU A 331 7.77 6.72 -7.24
N VAL A 332 8.39 6.31 -8.35
CA VAL A 332 8.45 7.09 -9.59
C VAL A 332 7.39 6.69 -10.63
N TYR A 333 6.38 5.90 -10.23
CA TYR A 333 5.38 5.35 -11.16
C TYR A 333 4.55 6.43 -11.87
N ASN A 334 4.26 7.52 -11.14
CA ASN A 334 3.49 8.66 -11.62
C ASN A 334 4.31 9.61 -12.52
N ASP A 335 5.62 9.41 -12.66
CA ASP A 335 6.45 10.17 -13.58
C ASP A 335 6.43 9.51 -14.98
N PRO A 336 6.05 10.22 -16.06
CA PRO A 336 6.10 9.68 -17.42
C PRO A 336 7.48 9.17 -17.85
N VAL A 337 8.57 9.71 -17.28
CA VAL A 337 9.96 9.36 -17.60
C VAL A 337 10.76 8.85 -16.39
N GLY A 338 10.12 8.64 -15.25
CA GLY A 338 10.61 7.80 -14.14
C GLY A 338 11.74 8.37 -13.26
N TYR A 339 11.79 9.68 -13.07
CA TYR A 339 12.79 10.36 -12.23
C TYR A 339 12.23 10.89 -10.89
N ARG A 340 10.98 11.39 -10.85
CA ARG A 340 10.39 12.10 -9.70
C ARG A 340 9.63 11.15 -8.80
N GLY A 341 9.88 11.23 -7.50
CA GLY A 341 9.18 10.46 -6.48
C GLY A 341 7.86 11.10 -6.08
N SER A 342 6.82 10.28 -5.95
CA SER A 342 5.54 10.68 -5.35
C SER A 342 5.65 10.71 -3.83
N TYR A 343 5.04 11.70 -3.17
CA TYR A 343 4.99 11.74 -1.71
C TYR A 343 4.15 10.59 -1.17
N GLU A 344 4.70 9.81 -0.25
CA GLU A 344 4.07 8.62 0.33
C GLU A 344 4.39 8.51 1.81
N THR A 345 3.41 8.06 2.60
CA THR A 345 3.64 7.62 3.98
C THR A 345 2.89 6.34 4.31
N ILE A 346 3.59 5.42 4.98
CA ILE A 346 3.03 4.20 5.58
C ILE A 346 3.65 4.03 6.97
N VAL A 347 2.85 4.14 8.03
CA VAL A 347 3.30 3.89 9.41
C VAL A 347 2.96 2.46 9.79
N GLN A 348 3.97 1.71 10.24
CA GLN A 348 3.90 0.26 10.37
C GLN A 348 4.20 -0.15 11.82
N ILE A 349 3.36 -1.05 12.34
CA ILE A 349 3.55 -1.72 13.62
C ILE A 349 3.87 -3.18 13.32
N LYS A 350 4.85 -3.75 14.00
CA LYS A 350 5.14 -5.18 13.95
C LYS A 350 3.86 -5.98 14.24
N ASP A 351 3.54 -6.95 13.39
CA ASP A 351 2.47 -7.90 13.73
C ASP A 351 3.01 -8.83 14.83
N PHE A 352 2.67 -8.55 16.09
CA PHE A 352 3.17 -9.29 17.25
C PHE A 352 2.72 -10.75 17.24
N ASP A 353 1.47 -11.00 16.86
CA ASP A 353 0.89 -12.34 16.75
C ASP A 353 1.61 -13.13 15.65
N MET A 354 1.75 -12.56 14.46
CA MET A 354 2.44 -13.20 13.36
C MET A 354 3.93 -13.40 13.67
N SER A 355 4.58 -12.42 14.29
CA SER A 355 5.99 -12.52 14.68
C SER A 355 6.22 -13.63 15.71
N ALA A 356 5.32 -13.78 16.70
CA ALA A 356 5.40 -14.86 17.69
C ALA A 356 5.22 -16.22 17.02
N LYS A 357 4.25 -16.35 16.11
CA LYS A 357 4.03 -17.57 15.34
C LYS A 357 5.24 -17.92 14.47
N MET A 358 5.78 -16.96 13.74
CA MET A 358 6.98 -17.14 12.91
C MET A 358 8.22 -17.52 13.75
N ALA A 359 8.38 -16.96 14.94
CA ALA A 359 9.48 -17.33 15.84
C ALA A 359 9.40 -18.80 16.27
N VAL A 360 8.23 -19.25 16.70
CA VAL A 360 7.99 -20.66 17.05
C VAL A 360 8.27 -21.58 15.86
N LEU A 361 7.82 -21.21 14.66
CA LEU A 361 8.09 -21.98 13.44
C LEU A 361 9.57 -22.02 13.09
N SER A 362 10.27 -20.88 13.18
CA SER A 362 11.70 -20.76 12.89
C SER A 362 12.57 -21.59 13.86
N GLU A 363 12.25 -21.55 15.15
CA GLU A 363 12.91 -22.37 16.18
C GLU A 363 12.72 -23.87 15.94
N ASN A 364 11.61 -24.25 15.32
CA ASN A 364 11.27 -25.63 14.98
C ASN A 364 11.52 -25.96 13.50
N ALA A 365 12.18 -25.09 12.73
CA ALA A 365 12.38 -25.27 11.28
C ALA A 365 13.06 -26.60 10.94
N GLN A 366 14.00 -27.06 11.78
CA GLN A 366 14.64 -28.35 11.59
C GLN A 366 13.65 -29.53 11.76
N TRP A 367 12.71 -29.44 12.72
CA TRP A 367 11.70 -30.48 12.87
C TRP A 367 10.83 -30.59 11.62
N PHE A 368 10.43 -29.45 11.04
CA PHE A 368 9.66 -29.43 9.80
C PHE A 368 10.48 -29.95 8.60
N GLU A 369 11.79 -29.73 8.55
CA GLU A 369 12.63 -30.33 7.50
C GLU A 369 12.71 -31.86 7.66
N ASP A 370 13.03 -32.32 8.87
CA ASP A 370 13.25 -33.73 9.19
C ASP A 370 11.98 -34.57 8.97
N ASN A 371 10.82 -34.02 9.33
CA ASN A 371 9.51 -34.68 9.23
C ASN A 371 8.77 -34.37 7.92
N SER A 372 9.43 -33.71 6.96
CA SER A 372 8.85 -33.47 5.64
C SER A 372 8.76 -34.77 4.81
N PRO A 373 7.84 -34.84 3.83
CA PRO A 373 7.74 -35.97 2.90
C PRO A 373 8.84 -35.96 1.82
N LEU A 374 9.82 -35.05 1.93
CA LEU A 374 10.91 -34.90 0.98
C LEU A 374 11.79 -36.15 0.92
N MET A 375 12.52 -36.33 -0.17
CA MET A 375 13.56 -37.37 -0.27
C MET A 375 14.69 -37.03 0.70
N GLU A 376 15.25 -38.02 1.39
CA GLU A 376 16.36 -37.80 2.33
C GLU A 376 17.54 -37.06 1.69
N ALA A 377 17.86 -37.34 0.42
CA ALA A 377 18.91 -36.63 -0.32
C ALA A 377 18.62 -35.14 -0.56
N HIS A 378 17.33 -34.77 -0.59
CA HIS A 378 16.87 -33.41 -0.85
C HIS A 378 16.58 -32.64 0.45
N LYS A 379 16.72 -33.26 1.63
CA LYS A 379 16.61 -32.58 2.92
C LYS A 379 17.93 -31.91 3.31
N LYS A 380 17.84 -30.73 3.91
CA LYS A 380 18.98 -30.04 4.53
C LYS A 380 19.32 -30.68 5.87
N ALA A 381 20.60 -31.01 6.06
CA ALA A 381 21.09 -31.48 7.36
C ALA A 381 21.00 -30.41 8.47
N LYS A 382 20.97 -29.12 8.09
CA LYS A 382 20.73 -27.99 8.98
C LYS A 382 19.96 -26.91 8.25
N VAL A 383 18.76 -26.60 8.74
CA VAL A 383 17.92 -25.49 8.29
C VAL A 383 18.07 -24.32 9.25
N VAL A 384 18.10 -23.12 8.69
CA VAL A 384 17.93 -21.87 9.43
C VAL A 384 16.64 -21.26 8.89
N GLY A 385 15.69 -20.99 9.78
CA GLY A 385 14.42 -20.36 9.38
C GLY A 385 14.66 -18.97 8.80
N VAL A 386 13.84 -18.61 7.81
CA VAL A 386 13.90 -17.28 7.17
C VAL A 386 13.11 -16.28 8.02
N SER A 387 13.67 -15.08 8.22
CA SER A 387 12.97 -13.98 8.87
C SER A 387 12.14 -13.23 7.83
N TYR A 388 10.83 -13.50 7.78
CA TYR A 388 9.86 -12.72 7.02
C TYR A 388 9.19 -11.67 7.94
N LYS A 389 8.90 -10.47 7.43
CA LYS A 389 8.28 -9.39 8.21
C LYS A 389 6.89 -9.05 7.66
N THR A 390 5.86 -9.49 8.39
CA THR A 390 4.49 -8.97 8.24
C THR A 390 4.28 -7.84 9.25
N VAL A 391 3.63 -6.76 8.80
CA VAL A 391 3.36 -5.57 9.61
C VAL A 391 1.89 -5.17 9.52
N ASN A 392 1.40 -4.46 10.53
CA ASN A 392 0.09 -3.83 10.56
C ASN A 392 0.25 -2.33 10.30
N VAL A 393 -0.49 -1.80 9.33
CA VAL A 393 -0.57 -0.37 9.03
C VAL A 393 -1.33 0.36 10.15
N ALA A 394 -0.75 1.44 10.65
CA ALA A 394 -1.39 2.31 11.64
C ALA A 394 -1.94 3.62 11.04
N GLY A 395 -1.42 4.04 9.89
CA GLY A 395 -1.89 5.20 9.15
C GLY A 395 -1.10 5.43 7.86
N GLU A 396 -1.77 5.92 6.83
CA GLU A 396 -1.22 6.14 5.50
C GLU A 396 -1.52 7.56 4.99
N ALA A 397 -0.66 8.10 4.13
CA ALA A 397 -0.88 9.37 3.46
C ALA A 397 -0.18 9.40 2.09
N GLY A 398 -0.51 10.41 1.27
CA GLY A 398 0.09 10.56 -0.05
C GLY A 398 -0.33 9.46 -1.02
N ASP A 399 0.60 8.93 -1.81
CA ASP A 399 0.32 7.92 -2.85
C ASP A 399 -0.10 6.54 -2.29
N ALA A 400 0.05 6.32 -0.98
CA ALA A 400 -0.45 5.14 -0.28
C ALA A 400 -1.87 5.30 0.30
N SER A 401 -2.56 6.43 0.10
CA SER A 401 -3.92 6.62 0.63
C SER A 401 -4.77 7.54 -0.27
N PRO A 402 -6.04 7.21 -0.54
CA PRO A 402 -6.80 6.07 0.00
C PRO A 402 -6.51 4.71 -0.67
N SER A 403 -5.91 4.71 -1.87
CA SER A 403 -5.50 3.48 -2.55
C SER A 403 -4.09 3.10 -2.07
N THR A 404 -3.95 1.94 -1.44
CA THR A 404 -2.68 1.48 -0.84
C THR A 404 -2.18 0.18 -1.49
N PRO A 405 -0.85 -0.04 -1.59
CA PRO A 405 -0.31 -1.37 -1.89
C PRO A 405 -0.65 -2.40 -0.81
N ILE A 406 -0.37 -3.68 -1.07
CA ILE A 406 -0.48 -4.76 -0.05
C ILE A 406 0.89 -5.19 0.50
N GLY A 407 1.97 -4.64 -0.05
CA GLY A 407 3.33 -4.88 0.37
C GLY A 407 4.28 -3.92 -0.33
N VAL A 408 5.43 -3.68 0.30
CA VAL A 408 6.43 -2.70 -0.14
C VAL A 408 7.84 -3.25 0.03
N ASN A 409 8.77 -2.86 -0.84
CA ASN A 409 10.16 -3.35 -0.82
C ASN A 409 11.16 -2.23 -1.10
N LEU A 410 11.72 -1.65 -0.04
CA LEU A 410 12.54 -0.44 -0.09
C LEU A 410 13.93 -0.65 0.54
N PRO A 411 14.93 0.19 0.21
CA PRO A 411 14.87 1.36 -0.69
C PRO A 411 14.95 0.97 -2.18
N ASN A 412 14.71 1.96 -3.05
CA ASN A 412 14.77 1.81 -4.51
C ASN A 412 16.20 1.85 -5.07
N ALA A 413 17.15 2.51 -4.39
CA ALA A 413 18.52 2.63 -4.86
C ALA A 413 19.24 1.27 -4.87
N ASN A 414 19.53 0.75 -6.07
CA ASN A 414 20.11 -0.58 -6.27
C ASN A 414 21.44 -0.79 -5.53
N TRP A 415 22.28 0.25 -5.44
CA TRP A 415 23.56 0.15 -4.75
C TRP A 415 23.38 -0.07 -3.24
N ILE A 416 22.37 0.57 -2.63
CA ILE A 416 22.04 0.38 -1.21
C ILE A 416 21.49 -1.03 -1.01
N ARG A 417 20.60 -1.49 -1.89
CA ARG A 417 20.07 -2.85 -1.87
C ARG A 417 21.18 -3.90 -1.92
N ALA A 418 22.18 -3.68 -2.77
CA ALA A 418 23.31 -4.60 -2.91
C ALA A 418 24.30 -4.53 -1.73
N ALA A 419 24.56 -3.34 -1.18
CA ALA A 419 25.58 -3.13 -0.16
C ALA A 419 25.08 -3.32 1.29
N VAL A 420 23.81 -3.02 1.54
CA VAL A 420 23.19 -2.97 2.88
C VAL A 420 22.03 -3.96 2.97
N GLY A 421 21.21 -4.04 1.93
CA GLY A 421 20.01 -4.88 1.88
C GLY A 421 18.74 -4.07 1.60
N SER A 422 17.58 -4.69 1.79
CA SER A 422 16.26 -4.07 1.62
C SER A 422 15.30 -4.58 2.70
N LYS A 423 14.30 -3.77 3.04
CA LYS A 423 13.16 -4.16 3.85
C LYS A 423 11.98 -4.46 2.93
N SER A 424 11.58 -5.73 2.88
CA SER A 424 10.36 -6.19 2.20
C SER A 424 9.32 -6.53 3.26
N VAL A 425 8.14 -5.91 3.18
CA VAL A 425 7.08 -6.11 4.17
C VAL A 425 5.73 -6.33 3.50
N SER A 426 4.90 -7.16 4.12
CA SER A 426 3.50 -7.37 3.75
C SER A 426 2.59 -6.63 4.74
N LEU A 427 1.59 -5.90 4.22
CA LEU A 427 0.66 -5.09 5.00
C LEU A 427 -0.53 -5.97 5.44
N GLY A 428 -0.33 -6.72 6.52
CA GLY A 428 -1.19 -7.82 6.94
C GLY A 428 -2.64 -7.41 7.25
N ASN A 429 -2.84 -6.28 7.94
CA ASN A 429 -4.17 -5.77 8.26
C ASN A 429 -4.90 -5.15 7.05
N ILE A 430 -4.19 -4.65 6.05
CA ILE A 430 -4.77 -4.20 4.78
C ILE A 430 -5.25 -5.40 3.97
N ILE A 431 -4.41 -6.43 3.80
CA ILE A 431 -4.81 -7.70 3.16
C ILE A 431 -6.00 -8.31 3.90
N ASN A 432 -5.97 -8.30 5.22
CA ASN A 432 -7.08 -8.77 6.03
C ASN A 432 -8.38 -7.99 5.76
N ALA A 433 -8.31 -6.67 5.67
CA ALA A 433 -9.45 -5.84 5.37
C ALA A 433 -9.99 -6.11 3.95
N TYR A 434 -9.12 -6.33 2.95
CA TYR A 434 -9.54 -6.78 1.61
C TYR A 434 -10.31 -8.10 1.66
N ASN A 435 -9.79 -9.10 2.37
CA ASN A 435 -10.41 -10.43 2.48
C ASN A 435 -11.79 -10.37 3.16
N ASN A 436 -11.94 -9.51 4.17
CA ASN A 436 -13.19 -9.36 4.92
C ASN A 436 -14.15 -8.31 4.35
N ALA A 437 -13.72 -7.53 3.36
CA ALA A 437 -14.53 -6.57 2.63
C ALA A 437 -15.34 -7.18 1.47
N GLY A 438 -15.24 -8.50 1.26
CA GLY A 438 -16.16 -9.22 0.40
C GLY A 438 -17.59 -9.13 0.96
N SER A 439 -18.60 -9.05 0.09
CA SER A 439 -19.96 -9.30 0.56
C SER A 439 -19.98 -10.68 1.21
N SER A 440 -20.44 -10.81 2.45
CA SER A 440 -20.65 -12.11 3.11
C SER A 440 -21.45 -13.11 2.24
N GLY A 441 -22.21 -12.61 1.26
CA GLY A 441 -22.87 -13.40 0.22
C GLY A 441 -21.94 -14.12 -0.77
N ARG A 442 -20.72 -13.64 -1.02
CA ARG A 442 -19.79 -14.29 -1.98
C ARG A 442 -19.25 -15.59 -1.40
N LEU A 443 -18.84 -15.60 -0.14
CA LEU A 443 -18.44 -16.84 0.53
C LEU A 443 -19.60 -17.84 0.48
N LYS A 444 -20.78 -17.45 0.96
CA LYS A 444 -22.01 -18.26 0.92
C LYS A 444 -22.41 -18.79 -0.46
N GLU A 445 -22.10 -18.05 -1.52
CA GLU A 445 -22.41 -18.46 -2.89
C GLU A 445 -21.50 -19.57 -3.40
N PHE A 446 -20.24 -19.64 -2.94
CA PHE A 446 -19.22 -20.54 -3.48
C PHE A 446 -18.82 -21.69 -2.55
N VAL A 447 -19.12 -21.62 -1.25
CA VAL A 447 -18.98 -22.77 -0.32
C VAL A 447 -20.01 -23.85 -0.62
N HIS A 448 -19.65 -25.11 -0.37
CA HIS A 448 -20.48 -26.29 -0.61
C HIS A 448 -21.69 -26.36 0.33
N ASP A 449 -21.47 -26.06 1.61
CA ASP A 449 -22.47 -26.16 2.67
C ASP A 449 -22.23 -25.17 3.83
N GLU A 450 -23.07 -25.27 4.87
CA GLU A 450 -23.02 -24.40 6.04
C GLU A 450 -21.86 -24.76 6.99
N GLU A 451 -21.36 -26.00 6.96
CA GLU A 451 -20.23 -26.41 7.78
C GLU A 451 -18.94 -25.74 7.29
N GLU A 452 -18.67 -25.80 5.98
CA GLU A 452 -17.57 -25.06 5.34
C GLU A 452 -17.69 -23.55 5.63
N HIS A 453 -18.90 -22.98 5.51
CA HIS A 453 -19.14 -21.56 5.77
C HIS A 453 -18.78 -21.15 7.20
N GLU A 454 -19.20 -21.90 8.21
CA GLU A 454 -18.93 -21.57 9.61
C GLU A 454 -17.49 -21.86 10.01
N LEU A 455 -16.85 -22.88 9.42
CA LEU A 455 -15.42 -23.15 9.60
C LEU A 455 -14.56 -22.04 8.99
N GLU A 456 -14.86 -21.59 7.78
CA GLU A 456 -14.17 -20.46 7.14
C GLU A 456 -14.29 -19.19 7.99
N LYS A 457 -15.49 -18.88 8.48
CA LYS A 457 -15.72 -17.71 9.35
C LYS A 457 -14.91 -17.79 10.65
N LYS A 458 -14.75 -18.98 11.21
CA LYS A 458 -14.08 -19.18 12.49
C LYS A 458 -12.56 -19.27 12.36
N TYR A 459 -12.07 -19.96 11.33
CA TYR A 459 -10.67 -20.33 11.21
C TYR A 459 -9.97 -19.81 9.96
N GLY A 460 -10.69 -19.39 8.91
CA GLY A 460 -10.10 -19.01 7.62
C GLY A 460 -9.00 -17.96 7.74
N GLN A 461 -9.25 -16.87 8.48
CA GLN A 461 -8.23 -15.84 8.72
C GLN A 461 -6.98 -16.36 9.43
N LEU A 462 -7.15 -17.19 10.45
CA LEU A 462 -6.02 -17.77 11.19
C LEU A 462 -5.27 -18.79 10.31
N GLY A 463 -6.01 -19.57 9.52
CA GLY A 463 -5.51 -20.49 8.52
C GLY A 463 -4.65 -19.78 7.48
N ASP A 464 -5.13 -18.70 6.88
CA ASP A 464 -4.38 -17.87 5.92
C ASP A 464 -3.08 -17.33 6.52
N LYS A 465 -3.15 -16.76 7.73
CA LYS A 465 -1.96 -16.24 8.43
C LYS A 465 -0.93 -17.34 8.69
N LEU A 466 -1.36 -18.50 9.18
CA LEU A 466 -0.46 -19.63 9.44
C LEU A 466 0.06 -20.28 8.15
N HIS A 467 -0.76 -20.32 7.09
CA HIS A 467 -0.34 -20.77 5.76
C HIS A 467 0.82 -19.92 5.26
N THR A 468 0.65 -18.59 5.29
CA THR A 468 1.70 -17.63 4.91
C THR A 468 2.92 -17.79 5.81
N ALA A 469 2.74 -17.95 7.11
CA ALA A 469 3.84 -18.21 8.05
C ALA A 469 4.70 -19.42 7.66
N LEU A 470 4.02 -20.55 7.39
CA LEU A 470 4.66 -21.79 7.03
C LEU A 470 5.29 -21.69 5.65
N HIS A 471 4.61 -21.08 4.68
CA HIS A 471 5.13 -20.81 3.33
C HIS A 471 6.45 -20.04 3.39
N GLU A 472 6.47 -18.91 4.10
CA GLU A 472 7.60 -17.99 4.13
C GLU A 472 8.77 -18.51 4.98
N VAL A 473 8.50 -19.01 6.19
CA VAL A 473 9.53 -19.38 7.17
C VAL A 473 10.08 -20.79 6.97
N VAL A 474 9.22 -21.72 6.57
CA VAL A 474 9.54 -23.15 6.43
C VAL A 474 9.59 -23.56 4.96
N GLY A 475 8.61 -23.12 4.18
CA GLY A 475 8.47 -23.41 2.75
C GLY A 475 9.73 -23.02 2.00
N HIS A 476 10.00 -21.73 1.79
CA HIS A 476 11.20 -21.29 1.08
C HIS A 476 12.53 -21.72 1.73
N ALA A 477 12.55 -21.94 3.05
CA ALA A 477 13.74 -22.38 3.76
C ALA A 477 14.07 -23.88 3.55
N SER A 478 13.07 -24.70 3.26
CA SER A 478 13.18 -26.17 3.18
C SER A 478 13.79 -26.66 1.87
N GLY A 479 14.41 -27.85 1.93
CA GLY A 479 14.93 -28.56 0.79
C GLY A 479 16.23 -27.98 0.20
N GLN A 480 17.00 -28.82 -0.51
CA GLN A 480 18.26 -28.46 -1.16
C GLN A 480 18.39 -29.02 -2.58
N LEU A 481 19.18 -28.35 -3.41
CA LEU A 481 19.54 -28.82 -4.75
C LEU A 481 20.55 -29.97 -4.67
N ASN A 482 20.54 -30.87 -5.66
CA ASN A 482 21.57 -31.89 -5.79
C ASN A 482 22.92 -31.27 -6.20
N PRO A 483 24.06 -31.84 -5.77
CA PRO A 483 25.37 -31.34 -6.18
C PRO A 483 25.52 -31.28 -7.71
N GLY A 484 25.84 -30.09 -8.23
CA GLY A 484 26.06 -29.87 -9.66
C GLY A 484 24.80 -29.46 -10.46
N VAL A 485 23.63 -29.36 -9.82
CA VAL A 485 22.42 -28.77 -10.41
C VAL A 485 22.49 -27.24 -10.25
N GLY A 486 22.21 -26.51 -11.34
CA GLY A 486 22.18 -25.04 -11.34
C GLY A 486 20.97 -24.47 -10.58
N GLU A 487 20.96 -23.16 -10.37
CA GLU A 487 19.88 -22.51 -9.64
C GLU A 487 18.52 -22.70 -10.35
N THR A 488 17.42 -22.69 -9.59
CA THR A 488 16.08 -22.99 -10.13
C THR A 488 15.69 -22.11 -11.32
N LYS A 489 16.10 -20.84 -11.31
CA LYS A 489 15.91 -19.90 -12.43
C LYS A 489 16.60 -20.37 -13.72
N GLU A 490 17.76 -21.00 -13.61
CA GLU A 490 18.56 -21.47 -14.75
C GLU A 490 18.02 -22.79 -15.30
N THR A 491 17.65 -23.70 -14.40
CA THR A 491 17.21 -25.05 -14.74
C THR A 491 15.75 -25.09 -15.20
N LEU A 492 14.85 -24.38 -14.52
CA LEU A 492 13.40 -24.43 -14.77
C LEU A 492 12.86 -23.23 -15.56
N LYS A 493 13.68 -22.19 -15.75
CA LYS A 493 13.41 -21.04 -16.62
C LYS A 493 12.06 -20.37 -16.27
N LYS A 494 11.14 -20.29 -17.24
CA LYS A 494 9.82 -19.63 -17.06
C LYS A 494 8.95 -20.28 -15.99
N TYR A 495 9.19 -21.53 -15.62
CA TYR A 495 8.41 -22.23 -14.59
C TYR A 495 9.01 -22.14 -13.19
N ALA A 496 10.18 -21.51 -13.03
CA ALA A 496 10.90 -21.46 -11.76
C ALA A 496 10.05 -20.81 -10.65
N SER A 497 9.43 -19.66 -10.94
CA SER A 497 8.61 -18.93 -9.96
C SER A 497 7.38 -19.72 -9.55
N THR A 498 6.57 -20.20 -10.49
CA THR A 498 5.35 -20.95 -10.15
C THR A 498 5.64 -22.25 -9.41
N LEU A 499 6.74 -22.96 -9.74
CA LEU A 499 7.13 -24.15 -8.97
C LEU A 499 7.55 -23.79 -7.55
N GLU A 500 8.37 -22.75 -7.38
CA GLU A 500 8.86 -22.37 -6.05
C GLU A 500 7.73 -21.98 -5.12
N GLU A 501 6.79 -21.18 -5.63
CA GLU A 501 5.60 -20.74 -4.90
C GLU A 501 4.69 -21.92 -4.52
N GLY A 502 4.34 -22.78 -5.48
CA GLY A 502 3.45 -23.90 -5.16
C GLY A 502 4.11 -24.97 -4.28
N ARG A 503 5.45 -25.12 -4.34
CA ARG A 503 6.19 -25.96 -3.40
C ARG A 503 6.12 -25.38 -1.99
N ALA A 504 6.29 -24.06 -1.82
CA ALA A 504 6.16 -23.42 -0.52
C ALA A 504 4.70 -23.47 -0.01
N ASP A 505 3.70 -23.28 -0.87
CA ASP A 505 2.29 -23.46 -0.54
C ASP A 505 1.99 -24.89 -0.07
N LEU A 506 2.56 -25.90 -0.73
CA LEU A 506 2.44 -27.31 -0.34
C LEU A 506 3.08 -27.62 1.01
N VAL A 507 4.20 -26.99 1.36
CA VAL A 507 4.76 -27.07 2.72
C VAL A 507 3.77 -26.49 3.73
N GLY A 508 3.20 -25.32 3.41
CA GLY A 508 2.16 -24.70 4.22
C GLY A 508 0.95 -25.62 4.43
N LEU A 509 0.36 -26.12 3.35
CA LEU A 509 -0.80 -27.03 3.38
C LEU A 509 -0.51 -28.32 4.15
N TYR A 510 0.65 -28.94 3.90
CA TYR A 510 1.03 -30.17 4.58
C TYR A 510 1.14 -29.99 6.10
N TYR A 511 1.62 -28.85 6.58
CA TYR A 511 1.77 -28.60 8.02
C TYR A 511 0.56 -27.93 8.67
N LEU A 512 -0.32 -27.26 7.92
CA LEU A 512 -1.58 -26.73 8.45
C LEU A 512 -2.50 -27.83 9.00
N TYR A 513 -2.56 -28.96 8.29
CA TYR A 513 -3.28 -30.14 8.73
C TYR A 513 -2.35 -31.08 9.52
N ASN A 514 -1.68 -30.56 10.56
CA ASN A 514 -0.76 -31.35 11.39
C ASN A 514 -0.91 -31.03 12.89
N PRO A 515 -1.00 -32.05 13.77
CA PRO A 515 -1.12 -31.85 15.22
C PRO A 515 0.04 -31.07 15.84
N LYS A 516 1.20 -31.01 15.16
CA LYS A 516 2.35 -30.26 15.65
C LYS A 516 2.05 -28.78 15.86
N LEU A 517 1.17 -28.17 15.06
CA LEU A 517 0.79 -26.77 15.25
C LEU A 517 0.11 -26.55 16.61
N GLN A 518 -0.77 -27.48 17.02
CA GLN A 518 -1.41 -27.43 18.33
C GLN A 518 -0.41 -27.76 19.45
N GLU A 519 0.50 -28.72 19.26
CA GLU A 519 1.57 -29.01 20.23
C GLU A 519 2.49 -27.80 20.48
N LEU A 520 2.73 -27.01 19.44
CA LEU A 520 3.52 -25.77 19.50
C LEU A 520 2.70 -24.56 20.02
N GLY A 521 1.42 -24.75 20.32
CA GLY A 521 0.53 -23.69 20.83
C GLY A 521 0.14 -22.64 19.79
N LEU A 522 0.24 -22.95 18.49
CA LEU A 522 -0.09 -22.03 17.40
C LEU A 522 -1.59 -21.99 17.10
N VAL A 523 -2.32 -23.05 17.47
CA VAL A 523 -3.75 -23.24 17.23
C VAL A 523 -4.37 -24.05 18.37
N ASP A 524 -5.65 -23.82 18.66
CA ASP A 524 -6.40 -24.59 19.66
C ASP A 524 -6.97 -25.90 19.09
N ASP A 525 -7.28 -25.90 17.79
CA ASP A 525 -7.84 -27.03 17.06
C ASP A 525 -7.20 -27.08 15.66
N TRP A 526 -6.09 -27.81 15.55
CA TRP A 526 -5.36 -27.94 14.29
C TRP A 526 -6.20 -28.60 13.21
N LYS A 527 -7.13 -29.48 13.59
CA LYS A 527 -7.90 -30.28 12.64
C LYS A 527 -8.96 -29.42 11.97
N ALA A 528 -9.76 -28.69 12.76
CA ALA A 528 -10.78 -27.80 12.21
C ALA A 528 -10.18 -26.65 11.40
N LEU A 529 -9.02 -26.11 11.85
CA LEU A 529 -8.31 -25.09 11.09
C LEU A 529 -7.75 -25.63 9.78
N GLY A 530 -7.11 -26.80 9.80
CA GLY A 530 -6.58 -27.43 8.59
C GLY A 530 -7.69 -27.79 7.59
N THR A 531 -8.85 -28.24 8.08
CA THR A 531 -10.06 -28.46 7.27
C THR A 531 -10.48 -27.18 6.55
N ALA A 532 -10.68 -26.08 7.29
CA ALA A 532 -11.04 -24.79 6.71
C ALA A 532 -10.02 -24.32 5.65
N ALA A 533 -8.72 -24.44 5.95
CA ALA A 533 -7.66 -24.07 5.02
C ALA A 533 -7.67 -24.91 3.74
N PHE A 534 -7.94 -26.22 3.84
CA PHE A 534 -8.04 -27.09 2.67
C PHE A 534 -9.24 -26.75 1.81
N ASP A 535 -10.41 -26.53 2.43
CA ASP A 535 -11.62 -26.11 1.71
C ASP A 535 -11.39 -24.80 0.98
N GLY A 536 -10.85 -23.79 1.69
CA GLY A 536 -10.50 -22.49 1.12
C GLY A 536 -9.51 -22.61 -0.05
N TYR A 537 -8.45 -23.41 0.09
CA TYR A 537 -7.44 -23.58 -0.95
C TYR A 537 -7.99 -24.29 -2.20
N ILE A 538 -8.75 -25.37 -2.03
CA ILE A 538 -9.38 -26.11 -3.14
C ILE A 538 -10.44 -25.26 -3.84
N ARG A 539 -11.31 -24.58 -3.08
CA ARG A 539 -12.32 -23.65 -3.62
C ARG A 539 -11.65 -22.51 -4.39
N ASN A 540 -10.54 -21.98 -3.89
CA ASN A 540 -9.78 -20.95 -4.59
C ASN A 540 -9.17 -21.48 -5.89
N GLY A 541 -8.36 -22.54 -5.80
CA GLY A 541 -7.57 -23.07 -6.90
C GLY A 541 -8.40 -23.64 -8.05
N LEU A 542 -9.53 -24.30 -7.76
CA LEU A 542 -10.38 -24.93 -8.78
C LEU A 542 -11.51 -24.03 -9.29
N MET A 543 -11.83 -22.93 -8.60
CA MET A 543 -13.07 -22.20 -8.91
C MET A 543 -12.98 -20.68 -8.70
N THR A 544 -12.84 -20.19 -7.46
CA THR A 544 -13.10 -18.76 -7.19
C THR A 544 -12.02 -17.83 -7.69
N GLN A 545 -10.80 -18.31 -7.96
CA GLN A 545 -9.76 -17.47 -8.56
C GLN A 545 -10.09 -17.02 -9.99
N LEU A 546 -10.94 -17.77 -10.70
CA LEU A 546 -11.35 -17.48 -12.08
C LEU A 546 -12.15 -16.18 -12.22
N ILE A 547 -12.65 -15.64 -11.11
CA ILE A 547 -13.29 -14.31 -11.05
C ILE A 547 -12.36 -13.21 -11.57
N ARG A 548 -11.04 -13.42 -11.51
CA ARG A 548 -10.00 -12.44 -11.90
C ARG A 548 -9.67 -12.45 -13.39
N LEU A 549 -10.21 -13.39 -14.16
CA LEU A 549 -9.86 -13.60 -15.57
C LEU A 549 -11.00 -13.15 -16.49
N GLU A 550 -10.67 -12.63 -17.67
CA GLU A 550 -11.67 -12.39 -18.72
C GLU A 550 -12.05 -13.72 -19.38
N LEU A 551 -13.32 -13.86 -19.77
CA LEU A 551 -13.80 -15.11 -20.37
C LEU A 551 -13.01 -15.43 -21.65
N GLY A 552 -12.41 -16.63 -21.71
CA GLY A 552 -11.53 -17.05 -22.79
C GLY A 552 -10.04 -17.03 -22.44
N ASP A 553 -9.65 -16.37 -21.35
CA ASP A 553 -8.27 -16.34 -20.88
C ASP A 553 -7.87 -17.65 -20.19
N ASP A 554 -6.56 -17.93 -20.24
CA ASP A 554 -5.90 -18.93 -19.40
C ASP A 554 -5.24 -18.25 -18.19
N VAL A 555 -4.77 -19.03 -17.21
CA VAL A 555 -4.05 -18.48 -16.05
C VAL A 555 -2.61 -18.15 -16.41
N GLU A 556 -2.17 -16.92 -16.13
CA GLU A 556 -0.80 -16.46 -16.43
C GLU A 556 0.02 -16.11 -15.19
N GLU A 557 -0.61 -15.57 -14.14
CA GLU A 557 0.08 -15.10 -12.94
C GLU A 557 0.62 -16.29 -12.11
N ALA A 558 1.90 -16.26 -11.74
CA ALA A 558 2.61 -17.41 -11.17
C ALA A 558 1.98 -17.99 -9.89
N HIS A 559 1.41 -17.15 -9.02
CA HIS A 559 0.72 -17.60 -7.82
C HIS A 559 -0.66 -18.22 -8.15
N MET A 560 -1.43 -17.62 -9.06
CA MET A 560 -2.69 -18.22 -9.56
C MET A 560 -2.44 -19.57 -10.25
N VAL A 561 -1.40 -19.64 -11.10
CA VAL A 561 -0.99 -20.87 -11.78
C VAL A 561 -0.65 -21.95 -10.76
N ASN A 562 0.05 -21.60 -9.67
CA ASN A 562 0.41 -22.58 -8.66
C ASN A 562 -0.78 -23.12 -7.87
N ARG A 563 -1.69 -22.25 -7.45
CA ARG A 563 -2.89 -22.65 -6.70
C ARG A 563 -3.75 -23.56 -7.57
N GLN A 564 -3.79 -23.29 -8.88
CA GLN A 564 -4.48 -24.13 -9.83
C GLN A 564 -3.81 -25.50 -9.97
N TRP A 565 -2.50 -25.60 -10.26
CA TRP A 565 -1.90 -26.92 -10.47
C TRP A 565 -1.87 -27.76 -9.20
N VAL A 566 -1.70 -27.16 -8.01
CA VAL A 566 -1.78 -27.90 -6.73
C VAL A 566 -3.16 -28.54 -6.58
N SER A 567 -4.21 -27.75 -6.79
CA SER A 567 -5.60 -28.19 -6.56
C SER A 567 -6.06 -29.16 -7.65
N ALA A 568 -5.76 -28.88 -8.92
CA ALA A 568 -6.15 -29.72 -10.05
C ALA A 568 -5.43 -31.07 -10.05
N TRP A 569 -4.15 -31.10 -9.67
CA TRP A 569 -3.42 -32.35 -9.50
C TRP A 569 -4.02 -33.20 -8.38
N ALA A 570 -4.27 -32.61 -7.21
CA ALA A 570 -4.88 -33.33 -6.08
C ALA A 570 -6.28 -33.84 -6.43
N TYR A 571 -7.10 -33.04 -7.12
CA TYR A 571 -8.41 -33.45 -7.63
C TYR A 571 -8.31 -34.64 -8.60
N GLU A 572 -7.39 -34.60 -9.56
CA GLU A 572 -7.22 -35.70 -10.51
C GLU A 572 -6.75 -36.99 -9.81
N LYS A 573 -5.71 -36.90 -8.96
CA LYS A 573 -5.15 -38.08 -8.28
C LYS A 573 -6.07 -38.66 -7.24
N GLY A 574 -6.88 -37.83 -6.58
CA GLY A 574 -7.88 -38.27 -5.62
C GLY A 574 -9.18 -38.82 -6.23
N LYS A 575 -9.36 -38.72 -7.55
CA LYS A 575 -10.64 -39.02 -8.22
C LYS A 575 -11.10 -40.48 -8.04
N ALA A 576 -10.18 -41.44 -8.05
CA ALA A 576 -10.51 -42.87 -7.89
C ALA A 576 -11.08 -43.19 -6.50
N ASP A 577 -10.67 -42.42 -5.49
CA ASP A 577 -11.08 -42.54 -4.09
C ASP A 577 -12.17 -41.53 -3.69
N ASN A 578 -12.65 -40.71 -4.64
CA ASN A 578 -13.57 -39.60 -4.42
C ASN A 578 -13.12 -38.61 -3.33
N VAL A 579 -11.82 -38.34 -3.23
CA VAL A 579 -11.22 -37.46 -2.18
C VAL A 579 -11.78 -36.04 -2.25
N ILE A 580 -11.83 -35.47 -3.45
CA ILE A 580 -12.48 -34.19 -3.76
C ILE A 580 -13.56 -34.47 -4.79
N GLU A 581 -14.78 -34.02 -4.51
CA GLU A 581 -15.94 -34.22 -5.36
C GLU A 581 -16.39 -32.89 -5.99
N LYS A 582 -16.52 -32.86 -7.32
CA LYS A 582 -17.17 -31.76 -8.05
C LYS A 582 -18.69 -32.00 -8.01
N VAL A 583 -19.39 -31.25 -7.17
CA VAL A 583 -20.84 -31.34 -6.98
C VAL A 583 -21.54 -30.28 -7.82
N THR A 584 -22.63 -30.65 -8.50
CA THR A 584 -23.51 -29.68 -9.17
C THR A 584 -24.87 -29.65 -8.47
N ARG A 585 -25.28 -28.47 -8.00
CA ARG A 585 -26.58 -28.21 -7.36
C ARG A 585 -27.22 -27.00 -8.02
N ASP A 586 -28.45 -27.16 -8.52
CA ASP A 586 -29.21 -26.08 -9.18
C ASP A 586 -28.44 -25.36 -10.31
N GLY A 587 -27.65 -26.10 -11.09
CA GLY A 587 -26.84 -25.58 -12.19
C GLY A 587 -25.57 -24.83 -11.74
N LYS A 588 -25.21 -24.91 -10.45
CA LYS A 588 -23.99 -24.35 -9.88
C LYS A 588 -23.03 -25.43 -9.43
N THR A 589 -21.75 -25.24 -9.69
CA THR A 589 -20.65 -26.11 -9.31
C THR A 589 -20.12 -25.75 -7.92
N TYR A 590 -19.82 -26.78 -7.14
CA TYR A 590 -19.17 -26.71 -5.83
C TYR A 590 -18.11 -27.81 -5.75
N PHE A 591 -17.11 -27.62 -4.89
CA PHE A 591 -16.14 -28.67 -4.58
C PHE A 591 -16.29 -29.05 -3.13
N ASN A 592 -16.44 -30.34 -2.86
CA ASN A 592 -16.54 -30.90 -1.52
C ASN A 592 -15.34 -31.81 -1.25
N ILE A 593 -14.72 -31.70 -0.08
CA ILE A 593 -13.64 -32.59 0.33
C ILE A 593 -14.24 -33.71 1.18
N ASN A 594 -14.26 -34.92 0.65
CA ASN A 594 -14.82 -36.09 1.36
C ASN A 594 -13.81 -36.75 2.30
N ASP A 595 -12.51 -36.58 2.06
CA ASP A 595 -11.45 -37.24 2.85
C ASP A 595 -10.22 -36.32 2.99
N TYR A 596 -10.20 -35.51 4.05
CA TYR A 596 -9.11 -34.57 4.35
C TYR A 596 -7.77 -35.28 4.63
N GLU A 597 -7.79 -36.50 5.19
CA GLU A 597 -6.57 -37.26 5.47
C GLU A 597 -5.93 -37.73 4.15
N LYS A 598 -6.73 -38.27 3.22
CA LYS A 598 -6.21 -38.61 1.89
C LYS A 598 -5.76 -37.39 1.10
N LEU A 599 -6.44 -36.25 1.24
CA LEU A 599 -5.98 -35.01 0.61
C LEU A 599 -4.63 -34.55 1.17
N HIS A 600 -4.43 -34.66 2.50
CA HIS A 600 -3.15 -34.41 3.15
C HIS A 600 -2.04 -35.31 2.59
N GLU A 601 -2.31 -36.61 2.39
CA GLU A 601 -1.37 -37.54 1.75
C GLU A 601 -1.03 -37.13 0.30
N LEU A 602 -2.03 -36.70 -0.48
CA LEU A 602 -1.83 -36.23 -1.85
C LEU A 602 -0.97 -34.96 -1.90
N PHE A 603 -1.21 -33.99 -1.01
CA PHE A 603 -0.33 -32.83 -0.88
C PHE A 603 1.09 -33.22 -0.50
N GLY A 604 1.27 -34.20 0.40
CA GLY A 604 2.59 -34.72 0.73
C GLY A 604 3.32 -35.39 -0.46
N GLN A 605 2.58 -36.13 -1.30
CA GLN A 605 3.12 -36.73 -2.52
C GLN A 605 3.53 -35.66 -3.54
N LEU A 606 2.70 -34.65 -3.75
CA LEU A 606 3.00 -33.56 -4.67
C LEU A 606 4.15 -32.68 -4.16
N LEU A 607 4.24 -32.45 -2.84
CA LEU A 607 5.36 -31.75 -2.22
C LEU A 607 6.68 -32.51 -2.46
N ARG A 608 6.67 -33.84 -2.30
CA ARG A 608 7.83 -34.68 -2.58
C ARG A 608 8.26 -34.58 -4.05
N GLU A 609 7.32 -34.60 -4.97
CA GLU A 609 7.61 -34.53 -6.40
C GLU A 609 8.10 -33.14 -6.83
N THR A 610 7.45 -32.07 -6.38
CA THR A 610 7.87 -30.69 -6.68
C THR A 610 9.26 -30.38 -6.13
N GLN A 611 9.59 -30.89 -4.95
CA GLN A 611 10.97 -30.82 -4.44
C GLN A 611 11.94 -31.63 -5.29
N ARG A 612 11.59 -32.84 -5.76
CA ARG A 612 12.45 -33.62 -6.67
C ARG A 612 12.73 -32.84 -7.95
N ILE A 613 11.68 -32.31 -8.57
CA ILE A 613 11.77 -31.47 -9.78
C ILE A 613 12.74 -30.31 -9.56
N LYS A 614 12.59 -29.58 -8.44
CA LYS A 614 13.50 -28.48 -8.06
C LYS A 614 14.93 -28.98 -7.87
N SER A 615 15.12 -30.00 -7.05
CA SER A 615 16.44 -30.49 -6.63
C SER A 615 17.25 -31.12 -7.77
N GLU A 616 16.57 -31.68 -8.77
CA GLU A 616 17.19 -32.31 -9.95
C GLU A 616 17.24 -31.39 -11.18
N GLY A 617 16.55 -30.23 -11.15
CA GLY A 617 16.47 -29.32 -12.29
C GLY A 617 15.67 -29.89 -13.46
N ASP A 618 14.62 -30.67 -13.17
CA ASP A 618 13.85 -31.43 -14.16
C ASP A 618 12.85 -30.53 -14.92
N TYR A 619 13.36 -29.88 -15.96
CA TYR A 619 12.55 -28.98 -16.81
C TYR A 619 11.32 -29.69 -17.43
N ALA A 620 11.47 -30.95 -17.85
CA ALA A 620 10.38 -31.67 -18.51
C ALA A 620 9.24 -31.99 -17.54
N ALA A 621 9.56 -32.35 -16.30
CA ALA A 621 8.56 -32.61 -15.27
C ALA A 621 7.86 -31.33 -14.81
N VAL A 622 8.58 -30.22 -14.61
CA VAL A 622 7.91 -28.95 -14.25
C VAL A 622 7.00 -28.45 -15.38
N GLU A 623 7.42 -28.61 -16.64
CA GLU A 623 6.60 -28.26 -17.79
C GLU A 623 5.31 -29.10 -17.83
N ALA A 624 5.43 -30.42 -17.64
CA ALA A 624 4.27 -31.31 -17.61
C ALA A 624 3.30 -30.99 -16.45
N LEU A 625 3.82 -30.62 -15.28
CA LEU A 625 3.01 -30.23 -14.14
C LEU A 625 2.28 -28.90 -14.39
N VAL A 626 3.02 -27.86 -14.81
CA VAL A 626 2.46 -26.51 -14.98
C VAL A 626 1.51 -26.45 -16.17
N GLU A 627 1.93 -26.93 -17.34
CA GLU A 627 1.10 -26.87 -18.55
C GLU A 627 -0.06 -27.87 -18.49
N GLY A 628 0.09 -28.97 -17.74
CA GLY A 628 -0.95 -29.99 -17.58
C GLY A 628 -2.05 -29.62 -16.58
N TYR A 629 -1.72 -28.86 -15.52
CA TYR A 629 -2.65 -28.62 -14.42
C TYR A 629 -2.83 -27.14 -14.05
N GLY A 630 -1.90 -26.25 -14.41
CA GLY A 630 -1.83 -24.88 -13.86
C GLY A 630 -2.30 -23.77 -14.79
N VAL A 631 -2.26 -24.00 -16.10
CA VAL A 631 -2.51 -22.93 -17.11
C VAL A 631 -3.95 -22.97 -17.63
N LYS A 632 -4.42 -24.15 -18.07
CA LYS A 632 -5.68 -24.25 -18.82
C LYS A 632 -6.91 -24.11 -17.95
N VAL A 633 -7.81 -23.22 -18.35
CA VAL A 633 -9.07 -22.95 -17.64
C VAL A 633 -10.22 -23.75 -18.26
N ASP A 634 -11.03 -24.41 -17.42
CA ASP A 634 -12.33 -24.95 -17.80
C ASP A 634 -13.29 -23.78 -18.10
N GLN A 635 -13.44 -23.45 -19.38
CA GLN A 635 -14.20 -22.28 -19.82
C GLN A 635 -15.71 -22.38 -19.51
N GLU A 636 -16.27 -23.58 -19.35
CA GLU A 636 -17.66 -23.75 -18.91
C GLU A 636 -17.81 -23.35 -17.44
N LEU A 637 -16.89 -23.84 -16.59
CA LEU A 637 -16.84 -23.45 -15.18
C LEU A 637 -16.52 -21.96 -15.03
N HIS A 638 -15.63 -21.40 -15.84
CA HIS A 638 -15.31 -19.98 -15.82
C HIS A 638 -16.52 -19.10 -16.13
N ALA A 639 -17.26 -19.43 -17.19
CA ALA A 639 -18.49 -18.74 -17.53
C ALA A 639 -19.53 -18.82 -16.39
N GLU A 640 -19.66 -19.98 -15.76
CA GLU A 640 -20.54 -20.18 -14.59
C GLU A 640 -20.10 -19.30 -13.41
N VAL A 641 -18.82 -19.30 -13.07
CA VAL A 641 -18.24 -18.50 -11.97
C VAL A 641 -18.45 -17.01 -12.22
N LEU A 642 -18.21 -16.53 -13.44
CA LEU A 642 -18.45 -15.12 -13.80
C LEU A 642 -19.94 -14.78 -13.72
N GLU A 643 -20.85 -15.64 -14.20
CA GLU A 643 -22.29 -15.43 -14.09
C GLU A 643 -22.75 -15.37 -12.63
N ARG A 644 -22.34 -16.33 -11.80
CA ARG A 644 -22.60 -16.33 -10.36
C ARG A 644 -22.05 -15.08 -9.70
N ASN A 645 -20.87 -14.62 -10.13
CA ASN A 645 -20.24 -13.44 -9.55
C ASN A 645 -20.91 -12.11 -9.98
N LYS A 646 -21.66 -12.05 -11.09
CA LYS A 646 -22.40 -10.83 -11.53
C LYS A 646 -23.38 -10.31 -10.48
N GLN A 647 -23.89 -11.18 -9.61
CA GLN A 647 -24.78 -10.77 -8.51
C GLN A 647 -24.03 -9.92 -7.46
N PHE A 648 -22.71 -10.11 -7.34
CA PHE A 648 -21.85 -9.30 -6.49
C PHE A 648 -21.34 -8.11 -7.29
N LYS A 649 -22.14 -7.04 -7.27
CA LYS A 649 -21.79 -5.74 -7.87
C LYS A 649 -20.72 -5.00 -7.05
N SER A 650 -19.66 -5.69 -6.63
CA SER A 650 -18.52 -5.07 -5.97
C SER A 650 -17.83 -4.18 -6.98
N ALA A 651 -17.54 -2.95 -6.58
CA ALA A 651 -16.62 -2.11 -7.32
C ALA A 651 -15.26 -2.84 -7.49
N PRO A 652 -14.59 -2.68 -8.66
CA PRO A 652 -13.34 -3.36 -8.96
C PRO A 652 -12.15 -2.78 -8.18
N TYR A 653 -12.18 -1.51 -7.81
CA TYR A 653 -11.12 -0.85 -7.06
C TYR A 653 -11.56 -0.63 -5.61
N SER A 654 -10.62 -0.78 -4.67
CA SER A 654 -10.87 -0.42 -3.27
C SER A 654 -9.81 0.54 -2.75
N GLY A 655 -10.18 1.32 -1.75
CA GLY A 655 -9.26 2.10 -0.93
C GLY A 655 -9.79 2.20 0.49
N PHE A 656 -9.04 2.85 1.37
CA PHE A 656 -9.27 2.79 2.80
C PHE A 656 -9.45 4.18 3.42
N VAL A 657 -10.36 4.27 4.39
CA VAL A 657 -10.27 5.31 5.42
C VAL A 657 -9.27 4.86 6.48
N ASN A 658 -8.39 5.76 6.91
CA ASN A 658 -7.50 5.49 8.03
C ASN A 658 -8.26 5.46 9.36
N PRO A 659 -7.80 4.70 10.35
CA PRO A 659 -8.11 4.95 11.75
C PRO A 659 -7.64 6.35 12.18
N VAL A 660 -8.28 6.91 13.20
CA VAL A 660 -7.96 8.22 13.76
C VAL A 660 -7.40 8.04 15.17
N LEU A 661 -6.13 8.42 15.35
CA LEU A 661 -5.42 8.36 16.62
C LEU A 661 -5.72 9.64 17.43
N VAL A 662 -6.53 9.52 18.48
CA VAL A 662 -7.00 10.65 19.29
C VAL A 662 -6.23 10.70 20.62
N PRO A 663 -5.32 11.68 20.80
CA PRO A 663 -4.57 11.80 22.05
C PRO A 663 -5.46 12.28 23.20
N GLU A 664 -5.29 11.66 24.35
CA GLU A 664 -5.80 12.12 25.64
C GLU A 664 -4.67 12.86 26.37
N THR A 665 -4.96 14.06 26.86
CA THR A 665 -3.95 14.93 27.51
C THR A 665 -4.33 15.27 28.94
N ASN A 666 -3.32 15.46 29.80
CA ASN A 666 -3.50 16.05 31.12
C ASN A 666 -3.58 17.59 31.04
N ASP A 667 -3.75 18.25 32.20
CA ASP A 667 -3.85 19.71 32.29
C ASP A 667 -2.60 20.45 31.78
N ASP A 668 -1.44 19.78 31.77
CA ASP A 668 -0.16 20.32 31.27
C ASP A 668 0.02 20.09 29.74
N GLY A 669 -0.95 19.45 29.08
CA GLY A 669 -0.93 19.13 27.65
C GLY A 669 -0.10 17.89 27.29
N GLU A 670 0.37 17.13 28.27
CA GLU A 670 1.11 15.90 28.03
C GLU A 670 0.15 14.77 27.64
N ILE A 671 0.50 14.03 26.59
CA ILE A 671 -0.30 12.87 26.17
C ILE A 671 -0.15 11.75 27.21
N THR A 672 -1.27 11.35 27.81
CA THR A 672 -1.39 10.28 28.81
C THR A 672 -1.95 8.98 28.23
N GLY A 673 -2.59 9.04 27.07
CA GLY A 673 -3.17 7.90 26.36
C GLY A 673 -3.52 8.31 24.93
N ILE A 674 -3.72 7.33 24.05
CA ILE A 674 -4.15 7.59 22.67
C ILE A 674 -5.19 6.54 22.29
N LYS A 675 -6.39 7.00 21.93
CA LYS A 675 -7.49 6.14 21.50
C LYS A 675 -7.47 5.95 19.98
N VAL A 676 -7.69 4.72 19.54
CA VAL A 676 -7.93 4.41 18.12
C VAL A 676 -9.42 4.52 17.85
N MET A 677 -9.80 5.50 17.04
CA MET A 677 -11.17 5.72 16.59
C MET A 677 -11.27 5.45 15.08
N GLN A 678 -12.48 5.36 14.55
CA GLN A 678 -12.72 5.23 13.11
C GLN A 678 -13.46 6.46 12.58
N ALA A 679 -13.15 6.89 11.36
CA ALA A 679 -13.97 7.90 10.70
C ALA A 679 -15.36 7.33 10.38
N LYS A 680 -16.40 8.13 10.61
CA LYS A 680 -17.79 7.70 10.37
C LYS A 680 -18.04 7.33 8.91
N SER A 681 -17.52 8.12 7.98
CA SER A 681 -17.68 7.97 6.53
C SER A 681 -16.46 8.51 5.77
N PHE A 682 -16.37 8.23 4.47
CA PHE A 682 -15.26 8.66 3.63
C PHE A 682 -15.18 10.19 3.51
N ASP A 683 -16.31 10.83 3.22
CA ASP A 683 -16.45 12.28 3.12
C ASP A 683 -16.06 12.98 4.42
N ASN A 684 -16.44 12.41 5.58
CA ASN A 684 -16.06 12.98 6.88
C ASN A 684 -14.54 12.98 7.08
N GLN A 685 -13.85 11.88 6.74
CA GLN A 685 -12.39 11.85 6.83
C GLN A 685 -11.73 12.84 5.86
N MET A 686 -12.19 12.89 4.61
CA MET A 686 -11.59 13.76 3.59
C MET A 686 -11.73 15.24 3.94
N LEU A 687 -12.91 15.66 4.43
CA LEU A 687 -13.13 17.03 4.91
C LEU A 687 -12.33 17.34 6.17
N SER A 688 -12.22 16.38 7.11
CA SER A 688 -11.36 16.53 8.29
C SER A 688 -9.89 16.73 7.90
N TYR A 689 -9.42 15.99 6.89
CA TYR A 689 -8.06 16.14 6.40
C TYR A 689 -7.82 17.48 5.73
N SER A 690 -8.74 17.94 4.86
CA SER A 690 -8.61 19.26 4.24
C SER A 690 -8.62 20.39 5.29
N MET A 691 -9.36 20.23 6.39
CA MET A 691 -9.37 21.20 7.50
C MET A 691 -8.08 21.17 8.33
N LYS A 692 -7.55 19.99 8.66
CA LYS A 692 -6.43 19.83 9.60
C LYS A 692 -5.04 19.82 8.94
N TYR A 693 -4.98 19.39 7.69
CA TYR A 693 -3.73 19.13 6.96
C TYR A 693 -3.68 19.82 5.59
N GLY A 694 -4.54 20.83 5.38
CA GLY A 694 -4.54 21.69 4.19
C GLY A 694 -3.47 22.79 4.28
N PHE A 695 -2.19 22.41 4.22
CA PHE A 695 -1.07 23.33 4.50
C PHE A 695 -0.50 24.05 3.28
N LEU A 696 -0.90 23.69 2.06
CA LEU A 696 -0.36 24.32 0.85
C LEU A 696 -1.32 25.39 0.30
N PRO A 697 -0.79 26.45 -0.35
CA PRO A 697 -1.60 27.36 -1.13
C PRO A 697 -2.20 26.65 -2.36
N GLU A 698 -3.21 27.25 -2.98
CA GLU A 698 -3.85 26.69 -4.19
C GLU A 698 -2.91 26.66 -5.41
N GLU A 699 -1.90 27.54 -5.44
CA GLU A 699 -0.88 27.65 -6.49
C GLU A 699 0.50 27.54 -5.85
N ASN A 700 1.36 26.63 -6.37
CA ASN A 700 2.64 26.27 -5.73
C ASN A 700 3.84 26.52 -6.64
#